data_AF-A0A3D4D4Y9-F1
#
_entry.id   AF-A0A3D4D4Y9-F1
#
_cell.length_a   1.000
_cell.length_b   1.000
_cell.length_c   1.000
_cell.angle_alpha   90.00
_cell.angle_beta   90.00
_cell.angle_gamma   90.00
#
_symmetry.space_group_name_H-M   'P 1'
#
loop_
_entity.id
_entity.type
_entity.pdbx_description
1 polymer ?
#
loop_
_entity_poly.entity_id
_entity_poly.type
_entity_poly.pdbx_seq_one_letter_code
_entity_poly.pdbx_strand_id
1 'polypeptide(L)'
;MIDAGSKGALRSDSEPEIPLQGIGCCGGSTRALDSLGPDGSVGPRMGALDLTDHAFLYEINQSAVAGATVVLISHLGGDPGPGGCGRDLARLVNGPSQGFLGIASDALLEGGHGNRCVHMVRGRDGDPIKIFFFLQHDPPIGVAPGLWPFAGCGGKPATFAPLGLFHIAKRDNVSMFRSPVGIDPALAPNAYCSKVGHLVWGFLTVGRTRNKGGCGGQASKKRAAHHFAHKLRCIRFLLFGKCGHLDRILLQGLWKKQEWVTREDMLEKRQGEKNSRWVDPFLGNSQSQLPKAEGVAATWWRAKPPVGNTHPGAVCPFGMVSACAYSGAYVTGYGRYGVSLTGDPPPVAFEKHEALGIAHFQQSGTGRIRVYYNYLLTIPLTGKGLEGIGERCALLEERAWPGYYSARFDERDVFCEVTCTQRSAIHRYEFPEDVRGKVAIDLSAGGLLVDEMRSYPQGGQVELQGSAAAEGMVVMEGIPIYFRIEVADSARAGLWENGAELRGEHSKVLPSTNSGKSGEKVPPFGVWFEAGSAGEPLEIRIGFSLRNVKRCREALAVVESDPLEDVARKAAERWDVVLGKVEVDGGTDELREMFYSAFYHSALKPADFRDENPFSSRDGPFFFDLATLWDQYKTQLPLLMTFWPEWGESFVEFLGEVAAREGAFPVSYLMDNAPERFNKQATGLCHIILADAQMRGVKADWDWILRLLWGTSLSKKVATGRFAEFARNRIVQPLSHTLDLAGAHFGIAQMAKRLGYQGIYDHSLPLLRCWPNAMDENTGLLREDSEYYEGENWNYSFRILHDMVGRIKLAGGEKSFVNLLDRFFGFQEPLHGETVHRFEGLNNEPDMEAPYLYHYAGRPDRAAEVVRGVIRYQFSTGRGGLPGNDDSGGLSSWLVWSMMGLFPVAGMPVILIGSPVFPCVKLKLQGGDFVVQARSANEDHIYVQRAWLNGRLLERSYLRLSEFQGGSELVLEMGGNPSSWAKESRPPSFVS
;
A
#
# COMPACT_ATOMS: atom_id res chain seq x y z
N MET A 1 -53.64 -18.96 -1.04
CA MET A 1 -54.48 -20.10 -0.60
C MET A 1 -53.58 -21.33 -0.48
N ILE A 2 -53.88 -22.22 0.46
CA ILE A 2 -53.89 -23.71 0.37
C ILE A 2 -52.98 -24.35 -0.70
N ASP A 3 -52.10 -25.33 -0.46
CA ASP A 3 -51.56 -25.96 0.76
C ASP A 3 -50.34 -26.87 0.34
N ALA A 4 -49.80 -27.69 1.27
CA ALA A 4 -48.90 -28.86 1.16
C ALA A 4 -48.57 -29.48 -0.24
N GLY A 5 -47.41 -30.12 -0.43
CA GLY A 5 -46.34 -30.55 0.48
C GLY A 5 -45.64 -31.84 -0.01
N SER A 6 -44.82 -32.49 0.83
CA SER A 6 -43.98 -33.69 0.53
C SER A 6 -42.79 -33.40 -0.44
N LYS A 7 -41.51 -33.65 -0.08
CA LYS A 7 -40.76 -34.89 0.26
C LYS A 7 -40.37 -35.74 -0.95
N GLY A 8 -39.07 -35.74 -1.27
CA GLY A 8 -38.43 -36.72 -2.16
C GLY A 8 -37.01 -36.29 -2.52
N ALA A 9 -36.02 -37.16 -2.34
CA ALA A 9 -34.63 -36.90 -2.72
C ALA A 9 -34.08 -38.12 -3.47
N LEU A 10 -33.24 -37.90 -4.49
CA LEU A 10 -32.32 -38.89 -5.05
C LEU A 10 -31.22 -38.19 -5.89
N ARG A 11 -30.35 -38.97 -6.54
CA ARG A 11 -29.04 -38.57 -7.10
C ARG A 11 -28.99 -38.62 -8.65
N SER A 12 -27.84 -38.16 -9.15
CA SER A 12 -27.10 -38.55 -10.37
C SER A 12 -27.62 -38.11 -11.74
N ASP A 13 -26.81 -37.26 -12.36
CA ASP A 13 -26.16 -37.43 -13.67
C ASP A 13 -27.03 -37.64 -14.93
N SER A 14 -27.09 -36.61 -15.78
CA SER A 14 -27.10 -36.76 -17.24
C SER A 14 -26.59 -35.49 -17.94
N GLU A 15 -25.71 -35.65 -18.94
CA GLU A 15 -25.26 -34.57 -19.82
C GLU A 15 -26.34 -34.21 -20.86
N PRO A 16 -26.38 -32.96 -21.39
CA PRO A 16 -27.19 -32.61 -22.56
C PRO A 16 -26.42 -32.83 -23.87
N GLU A 17 -27.09 -33.42 -24.86
CA GLU A 17 -26.54 -33.75 -26.18
C GLU A 17 -26.30 -32.51 -27.07
N ILE A 18 -25.35 -32.61 -28.02
CA ILE A 18 -25.16 -31.64 -29.11
C ILE A 18 -25.25 -32.38 -30.45
N PRO A 19 -26.08 -31.93 -31.42
CA PRO A 19 -26.33 -32.67 -32.65
C PRO A 19 -25.16 -32.64 -33.64
N LEU A 20 -24.94 -33.78 -34.30
CA LEU A 20 -23.96 -33.95 -35.38
C LEU A 20 -24.45 -33.35 -36.70
N GLN A 21 -23.55 -32.68 -37.42
CA GLN A 21 -23.60 -32.56 -38.88
C GLN A 21 -22.18 -32.69 -39.42
N GLY A 22 -21.96 -33.50 -40.45
CA GLY A 22 -20.59 -33.85 -40.87
C GLY A 22 -20.44 -34.32 -42.32
N ILE A 23 -19.20 -34.13 -42.79
CA ILE A 23 -18.49 -34.59 -44.00
C ILE A 23 -17.01 -34.40 -43.55
N GLY A 24 -16.05 -35.31 -43.67
CA GLY A 24 -15.74 -36.25 -44.76
C GLY A 24 -14.57 -35.67 -45.58
N CYS A 25 -13.39 -36.30 -45.75
CA CYS A 25 -12.96 -37.67 -45.45
C CYS A 25 -11.42 -37.83 -45.34
N CYS A 26 -10.99 -38.94 -44.71
CA CYS A 26 -9.77 -39.75 -44.98
C CYS A 26 -8.32 -39.22 -44.78
N GLY A 27 -7.59 -39.89 -43.87
CA GLY A 27 -6.17 -40.29 -44.02
C GLY A 27 -5.11 -39.41 -43.31
N GLY A 28 -4.07 -39.95 -42.64
CA GLY A 28 -3.79 -41.36 -42.32
C GLY A 28 -2.46 -41.59 -41.56
N SER A 29 -2.37 -42.70 -40.81
CA SER A 29 -1.17 -43.35 -40.24
C SER A 29 -0.13 -42.51 -39.45
N THR A 30 -0.30 -42.53 -38.12
CA THR A 30 0.73 -42.92 -37.12
C THR A 30 2.23 -42.68 -37.39
N ARG A 31 2.86 -41.89 -36.51
CA ARG A 31 4.09 -42.29 -35.78
C ARG A 31 4.06 -41.68 -34.39
N ALA A 32 4.54 -42.42 -33.39
CA ALA A 32 4.85 -41.90 -32.06
C ALA A 32 6.35 -41.68 -31.95
N LEU A 33 6.77 -40.63 -31.24
CA LEU A 33 8.00 -40.54 -30.45
C LEU A 33 8.01 -39.23 -29.64
N ASP A 34 8.51 -39.33 -28.42
CA ASP A 34 9.08 -38.31 -27.51
C ASP A 34 8.42 -36.93 -27.37
N SER A 35 7.78 -36.75 -26.20
CA SER A 35 7.33 -35.46 -25.68
C SER A 35 8.51 -34.59 -25.22
N LEU A 36 8.85 -33.57 -26.02
CA LEU A 36 9.77 -32.51 -25.60
C LEU A 36 9.10 -31.61 -24.55
N GLY A 37 9.76 -31.46 -23.39
CA GLY A 37 9.35 -30.50 -22.36
C GLY A 37 9.66 -29.04 -22.73
N PRO A 38 9.08 -28.05 -22.04
CA PRO A 38 9.14 -26.64 -22.42
C PRO A 38 10.49 -25.93 -22.17
N ASP A 39 11.50 -26.63 -21.63
CA ASP A 39 12.81 -26.06 -21.26
C ASP A 39 13.87 -26.35 -22.32
N GLY A 40 13.97 -25.49 -23.34
CA GLY A 40 14.97 -25.59 -24.40
C GLY A 40 15.35 -24.25 -25.03
N SER A 41 16.49 -23.67 -24.63
CA SER A 41 17.04 -22.45 -25.22
C SER A 41 17.77 -22.74 -26.54
N VAL A 42 17.28 -22.21 -27.66
CA VAL A 42 17.91 -22.36 -28.98
C VAL A 42 18.97 -21.28 -29.19
N GLY A 43 20.24 -21.67 -29.15
CA GLY A 43 21.37 -20.81 -29.53
C GLY A 43 21.55 -20.72 -31.06
N PRO A 44 22.17 -19.63 -31.57
CA PRO A 44 22.22 -19.36 -33.01
C PRO A 44 23.31 -20.17 -33.74
N ARG A 45 22.94 -20.77 -34.88
CA ARG A 45 23.86 -21.12 -35.98
C ARG A 45 23.19 -20.84 -37.33
N MET A 46 23.95 -20.30 -38.28
CA MET A 46 23.44 -19.95 -39.61
C MET A 46 23.28 -21.16 -40.53
N GLY A 47 22.28 -21.08 -41.41
CA GLY A 47 22.22 -21.74 -42.71
C GLY A 47 21.56 -20.77 -43.69
N ALA A 48 22.11 -20.63 -44.89
CA ALA A 48 21.62 -19.70 -45.92
C ALA A 48 21.17 -20.47 -47.17
N LEU A 49 20.53 -19.75 -48.11
CA LEU A 49 19.75 -20.27 -49.27
C LEU A 49 18.37 -20.78 -48.78
N ASP A 50 17.26 -20.47 -49.45
CA ASP A 50 17.11 -20.38 -50.92
C ASP A 50 16.62 -19.04 -51.50
N LEU A 51 16.52 -18.99 -52.84
CA LEU A 51 16.29 -17.80 -53.67
C LEU A 51 14.95 -17.82 -54.44
N THR A 52 14.50 -16.63 -54.89
CA THR A 52 13.65 -16.38 -56.08
C THR A 52 12.16 -16.87 -56.05
N ASP A 53 11.18 -16.23 -56.70
CA ASP A 53 11.19 -15.03 -57.55
C ASP A 53 9.81 -14.32 -57.70
N HIS A 54 9.82 -13.15 -58.36
CA HIS A 54 8.79 -12.50 -59.19
C HIS A 54 7.56 -11.78 -58.52
N ALA A 55 6.98 -10.73 -59.13
CA ALA A 55 7.49 -9.68 -60.03
C ALA A 55 6.46 -8.53 -60.26
N PHE A 56 6.94 -7.34 -60.65
CA PHE A 56 6.29 -6.11 -61.19
C PHE A 56 5.06 -5.48 -60.46
N LEU A 57 4.88 -4.17 -60.24
CA LEU A 57 5.17 -2.84 -60.88
C LEU A 57 3.95 -2.22 -61.59
N TYR A 58 3.53 -1.02 -61.14
CA TYR A 58 2.99 0.03 -61.99
C TYR A 58 3.12 1.41 -61.31
N GLU A 59 3.52 2.45 -62.07
CA GLU A 59 3.53 3.86 -61.64
C GLU A 59 2.52 4.68 -62.45
N ILE A 60 2.04 5.79 -61.86
CA ILE A 60 1.63 7.09 -62.46
C ILE A 60 0.82 7.86 -61.38
N ASN A 61 0.84 9.19 -61.18
CA ASN A 61 1.81 10.32 -61.25
C ASN A 61 0.95 11.62 -61.37
N GLN A 62 1.48 12.76 -60.88
CA GLN A 62 0.98 14.15 -61.01
C GLN A 62 -0.21 14.64 -60.11
N SER A 63 0.13 15.47 -59.12
CA SER A 63 -0.01 16.96 -59.13
C SER A 63 -1.15 17.65 -59.92
N ALA A 64 -1.71 18.81 -59.53
CA ALA A 64 -1.69 19.64 -58.30
C ALA A 64 -2.65 20.88 -58.45
N VAL A 65 -2.60 21.83 -57.49
CA VAL A 65 -2.96 23.29 -57.60
C VAL A 65 -4.40 23.78 -57.24
N ALA A 66 -4.46 24.44 -56.06
CA ALA A 66 -5.17 25.69 -55.67
C ALA A 66 -6.71 25.94 -55.81
N GLY A 67 -7.23 26.69 -54.83
CA GLY A 67 -8.56 27.35 -54.79
C GLY A 67 -8.78 28.01 -53.40
N ALA A 68 -9.43 29.18 -53.31
CA ALA A 68 -9.38 30.02 -52.08
C ALA A 68 -10.76 30.48 -51.54
N THR A 69 -10.88 30.41 -50.20
CA THR A 69 -11.46 31.35 -49.20
C THR A 69 -12.74 32.18 -49.48
N VAL A 70 -13.49 32.47 -48.38
CA VAL A 70 -14.55 33.52 -48.18
C VAL A 70 -16.01 33.08 -48.48
N VAL A 71 -17.08 33.43 -47.72
CA VAL A 71 -17.39 33.51 -46.25
C VAL A 71 -18.85 34.02 -46.01
N LEU A 72 -19.41 33.81 -44.80
CA LEU A 72 -20.58 34.48 -44.14
C LEU A 72 -22.06 34.05 -44.40
N ILE A 73 -22.79 34.05 -43.26
CA ILE A 73 -24.23 34.36 -43.01
C ILE A 73 -25.29 33.25 -43.05
N SER A 74 -26.32 33.47 -42.23
CA SER A 74 -27.29 32.54 -41.62
C SER A 74 -28.74 32.94 -41.90
N HIS A 75 -29.69 32.09 -41.48
CA HIS A 75 -31.08 32.37 -41.03
C HIS A 75 -31.79 31.00 -40.79
N LEU A 76 -32.91 30.83 -40.08
CA LEU A 76 -33.65 31.42 -38.94
C LEU A 76 -35.02 30.68 -38.94
N GLY A 77 -35.69 30.55 -37.78
CA GLY A 77 -37.08 30.08 -37.68
C GLY A 77 -37.26 28.60 -37.28
N GLY A 78 -38.21 28.24 -36.40
CA GLY A 78 -39.14 29.09 -35.64
C GLY A 78 -40.00 28.34 -34.61
N ASP A 79 -40.54 29.11 -33.67
CA ASP A 79 -41.48 28.75 -32.56
C ASP A 79 -42.97 28.92 -33.00
N PRO A 80 -44.03 28.72 -32.17
CA PRO A 80 -44.14 28.10 -30.83
C PRO A 80 -45.39 27.18 -30.57
N GLY A 81 -45.41 26.48 -29.42
CA GLY A 81 -46.63 26.31 -28.59
C GLY A 81 -47.51 25.02 -28.74
N PRO A 82 -48.61 24.90 -27.97
CA PRO A 82 -48.50 24.45 -26.57
C PRO A 82 -49.56 23.43 -26.05
N GLY A 83 -49.20 22.66 -25.00
CA GLY A 83 -50.13 22.12 -23.99
C GLY A 83 -50.51 20.62 -24.06
N GLY A 84 -50.73 19.99 -22.89
CA GLY A 84 -51.26 18.62 -22.75
C GLY A 84 -50.80 17.87 -21.49
N CYS A 85 -51.68 17.06 -20.88
CA CYS A 85 -51.39 16.28 -19.66
C CYS A 85 -51.37 14.76 -19.93
N GLY A 86 -50.63 13.97 -19.12
CA GLY A 86 -51.08 12.62 -18.74
C GLY A 86 -50.08 11.45 -18.82
N ARG A 87 -49.59 11.03 -17.63
CA ARG A 87 -49.33 9.65 -17.15
C ARG A 87 -48.58 8.58 -18.00
N ASP A 88 -47.54 8.06 -17.34
CA ASP A 88 -47.18 6.65 -17.13
C ASP A 88 -46.39 5.82 -18.17
N LEU A 89 -45.56 4.92 -17.60
CA LEU A 89 -44.96 3.68 -18.14
C LEU A 89 -43.80 3.76 -19.16
N ALA A 90 -42.63 4.09 -18.62
CA ALA A 90 -41.38 3.29 -18.67
C ALA A 90 -41.03 2.43 -19.91
N ARG A 91 -39.85 2.71 -20.51
CA ARG A 91 -38.90 1.68 -21.00
C ARG A 91 -37.52 2.24 -21.34
N LEU A 92 -36.49 1.43 -21.05
CA LEU A 92 -35.18 1.31 -21.74
C LEU A 92 -34.52 2.60 -22.28
N VAL A 93 -33.62 3.20 -21.49
CA VAL A 93 -32.59 4.11 -22.02
C VAL A 93 -31.50 3.28 -22.71
N ASN A 94 -31.18 3.62 -23.96
CA ASN A 94 -30.20 2.89 -24.76
C ASN A 94 -29.37 3.87 -25.59
N GLY A 95 -28.07 3.99 -25.28
CA GLY A 95 -27.08 4.67 -26.13
C GLY A 95 -26.83 6.17 -25.85
N PRO A 96 -25.73 6.75 -26.38
CA PRO A 96 -25.06 7.90 -25.73
C PRO A 96 -24.62 9.06 -26.65
N SER A 97 -24.59 10.28 -26.11
CA SER A 97 -23.67 11.32 -26.61
C SER A 97 -23.48 12.50 -25.64
N GLN A 98 -22.21 12.85 -25.40
CA GLN A 98 -21.64 14.18 -25.11
C GLN A 98 -22.18 15.02 -23.93
N GLY A 99 -21.25 15.46 -23.08
CA GLY A 99 -21.47 16.40 -21.98
C GLY A 99 -20.18 17.05 -21.49
N PHE A 100 -19.37 17.59 -22.41
CA PHE A 100 -18.18 18.37 -22.05
C PHE A 100 -18.58 19.75 -21.53
N LEU A 101 -18.07 20.11 -20.35
CA LEU A 101 -17.92 21.51 -19.94
C LEU A 101 -16.69 21.61 -19.03
N GLY A 102 -15.52 21.83 -19.63
CA GLY A 102 -14.33 22.25 -18.90
C GLY A 102 -14.45 23.74 -18.58
N ILE A 103 -14.09 24.13 -17.36
CA ILE A 103 -13.96 25.54 -16.99
C ILE A 103 -12.52 25.94 -17.28
N ALA A 104 -12.34 26.85 -18.24
CA ALA A 104 -11.06 27.52 -18.44
C ALA A 104 -10.89 28.59 -17.36
N SER A 105 -9.67 28.78 -16.87
CA SER A 105 -9.32 29.93 -16.02
C SER A 105 -9.31 31.21 -16.87
N ASP A 106 -10.18 32.17 -16.55
CA ASP A 106 -10.20 33.46 -17.24
C ASP A 106 -8.89 34.24 -16.99
N ALA A 107 -8.06 34.33 -18.04
CA ALA A 107 -6.93 35.23 -18.06
C ALA A 107 -7.40 36.63 -18.49
N LEU A 108 -7.24 37.62 -17.61
CA LEU A 108 -7.57 39.02 -17.92
C LEU A 108 -6.70 39.55 -19.08
N LEU A 109 -7.37 40.10 -20.09
CA LEU A 109 -6.75 40.64 -21.30
C LEU A 109 -6.21 42.06 -21.08
N GLU A 110 -4.89 42.20 -20.98
CA GLU A 110 -4.18 43.38 -21.49
C GLU A 110 -3.29 42.96 -22.68
N GLY A 111 -3.45 43.62 -23.82
CA GLY A 111 -2.76 43.28 -25.06
C GLY A 111 -1.65 44.27 -25.41
N GLY A 112 -0.51 43.79 -25.94
CA GLY A 112 0.58 44.67 -26.36
C GLY A 112 1.87 43.99 -26.82
N HIS A 113 1.89 43.53 -28.08
CA HIS A 113 3.07 43.32 -28.94
C HIS A 113 4.43 42.84 -28.36
N GLY A 114 4.89 41.69 -28.84
CA GLY A 114 6.25 41.59 -29.42
C GLY A 114 7.30 40.75 -28.67
N ASN A 115 7.88 39.80 -29.40
CA ASN A 115 9.12 39.04 -29.17
C ASN A 115 9.86 39.27 -27.84
N ARG A 116 9.78 38.33 -26.90
CA ARG A 116 10.79 38.12 -25.86
C ARG A 116 11.06 36.63 -25.64
N CYS A 117 12.28 36.21 -25.97
CA CYS A 117 12.83 34.95 -25.46
C CYS A 117 13.19 35.16 -23.98
N VAL A 118 12.92 34.19 -23.11
CA VAL A 118 13.34 34.26 -21.70
C VAL A 118 14.77 33.73 -21.59
N HIS A 119 15.75 34.64 -21.62
CA HIS A 119 17.11 34.32 -21.19
C HIS A 119 17.19 34.37 -19.66
N MET A 120 17.54 33.25 -19.02
CA MET A 120 18.00 33.28 -17.63
C MET A 120 19.34 34.03 -17.54
N VAL A 121 19.37 35.12 -16.78
CA VAL A 121 20.62 35.77 -16.36
C VAL A 121 20.94 35.32 -14.94
N ARG A 122 21.98 34.49 -14.78
CA ARG A 122 22.54 34.18 -13.46
C ARG A 122 23.28 35.41 -12.92
N GLY A 123 22.96 35.80 -11.68
CA GLY A 123 23.85 36.65 -10.88
C GLY A 123 25.14 35.90 -10.52
N ARG A 124 26.20 36.65 -10.23
CA ARG A 124 27.50 36.15 -9.71
C ARG A 124 27.91 36.98 -8.49
N ASP A 125 28.81 36.44 -7.70
CA ASP A 125 29.18 36.89 -6.36
C ASP A 125 30.07 38.17 -6.32
N GLY A 126 30.09 38.83 -5.15
CA GLY A 126 30.85 40.06 -4.86
C GLY A 126 29.96 41.33 -4.89
N ASP A 127 30.02 42.29 -3.98
CA ASP A 127 31.08 42.62 -2.99
C ASP A 127 30.46 43.23 -1.67
N PRO A 128 31.23 43.59 -0.62
CA PRO A 128 30.75 43.57 0.78
C PRO A 128 30.38 44.92 1.43
N ILE A 129 29.60 44.86 2.51
CA ILE A 129 29.59 45.84 3.61
C ILE A 129 29.77 45.12 4.96
N LYS A 130 30.39 45.80 5.94
CA LYS A 130 30.89 45.22 7.20
C LYS A 130 30.16 45.76 8.44
N ILE A 131 29.97 44.86 9.42
CA ILE A 131 30.15 45.05 10.87
C ILE A 131 29.42 46.23 11.56
N PHE A 132 28.63 45.89 12.58
CA PHE A 132 28.79 46.51 13.90
C PHE A 132 29.03 45.42 14.96
N PHE A 133 29.93 45.71 15.91
CA PHE A 133 30.28 44.82 17.03
C PHE A 133 29.58 45.27 18.31
N PHE A 134 29.30 44.30 19.19
CA PHE A 134 29.43 44.52 20.63
C PHE A 134 30.22 43.37 21.27
N LEU A 135 31.50 43.66 21.54
CA LEU A 135 32.33 43.01 22.56
C LEU A 135 32.09 43.78 23.88
N GLN A 136 32.33 43.28 25.09
CA GLN A 136 32.58 41.94 25.65
C GLN A 136 32.71 42.17 27.18
N HIS A 137 32.36 41.21 28.04
CA HIS A 137 33.15 40.97 29.27
C HIS A 137 32.85 39.61 29.94
N ASP A 138 33.91 38.91 30.28
CA ASP A 138 34.01 37.60 30.95
C ASP A 138 35.19 37.65 31.95
N PRO A 139 35.36 36.68 32.88
CA PRO A 139 34.38 35.74 33.45
C PRO A 139 34.20 36.07 34.98
N PRO A 140 34.77 35.41 36.04
CA PRO A 140 35.42 34.10 36.23
C PRO A 140 34.71 33.14 37.25
N ILE A 141 34.45 31.92 36.79
CA ILE A 141 34.48 30.60 37.46
C ILE A 141 34.46 30.52 39.02
N GLY A 142 33.52 29.73 39.55
CA GLY A 142 33.63 29.06 40.86
C GLY A 142 32.93 27.69 40.84
N VAL A 143 33.54 26.63 41.38
CA VAL A 143 33.06 25.22 41.24
C VAL A 143 33.22 24.42 42.54
N ALA A 144 32.12 23.75 42.94
CA ALA A 144 32.05 22.65 43.93
C ALA A 144 32.48 22.99 45.40
N PRO A 145 32.33 22.06 46.37
CA PRO A 145 31.53 20.82 46.40
C PRO A 145 30.43 20.83 47.48
N GLY A 146 29.60 19.78 47.53
CA GLY A 146 28.72 19.51 48.68
C GLY A 146 29.31 18.45 49.63
N LEU A 147 28.97 18.52 50.93
CA LEU A 147 29.13 17.41 51.89
C LEU A 147 28.32 17.67 53.18
N TRP A 148 27.56 16.67 53.63
CA TRP A 148 27.18 16.49 55.06
C TRP A 148 28.45 16.02 55.81
N PRO A 149 28.65 16.36 57.10
CA PRO A 149 28.21 15.41 58.13
C PRO A 149 27.72 16.09 59.44
N PHE A 150 27.63 15.29 60.51
CA PHE A 150 26.90 15.57 61.76
C PHE A 150 27.53 16.57 62.75
N ALA A 151 26.66 17.10 63.61
CA ALA A 151 26.88 17.46 65.02
C ALA A 151 27.97 18.48 65.39
N GLY A 152 27.53 19.72 65.68
CA GLY A 152 28.35 20.69 66.41
C GLY A 152 28.32 20.45 67.92
N CYS A 153 29.45 19.97 68.48
CA CYS A 153 29.84 20.16 69.89
C CYS A 153 31.35 20.39 70.03
N GLY A 154 31.84 21.49 69.43
CA GLY A 154 33.13 22.12 69.74
C GLY A 154 34.39 21.60 69.03
N GLY A 155 35.26 22.52 68.57
CA GLY A 155 36.72 22.31 68.74
C GLY A 155 37.71 22.29 67.56
N LYS A 156 37.74 23.32 66.68
CA LYS A 156 38.97 23.87 66.01
C LYS A 156 39.83 22.94 65.06
N PRO A 157 40.74 23.49 64.20
CA PRO A 157 40.85 23.02 62.79
C PRO A 157 42.28 22.75 62.19
N ALA A 158 42.33 22.58 60.85
CA ALA A 158 43.47 22.63 59.88
C ALA A 158 44.05 21.25 59.41
N THR A 159 44.59 21.01 58.18
CA THR A 159 44.95 21.90 57.02
C THR A 159 45.08 21.16 55.64
N PHE A 160 44.55 21.74 54.55
CA PHE A 160 44.92 21.73 53.09
C PHE A 160 45.46 20.52 52.26
N ALA A 161 44.68 20.14 51.21
CA ALA A 161 44.97 20.09 49.73
C ALA A 161 46.10 19.19 49.10
N PRO A 162 46.14 18.91 47.75
CA PRO A 162 45.29 19.34 46.62
C PRO A 162 44.72 18.20 45.70
N LEU A 163 44.26 18.54 44.48
CA LEU A 163 43.37 17.77 43.58
C LEU A 163 44.04 17.00 42.42
N GLY A 164 43.33 16.01 41.87
CA GLY A 164 43.56 15.37 40.56
C GLY A 164 42.26 14.74 40.01
N LEU A 165 42.09 14.66 38.69
CA LEU A 165 40.80 14.37 38.02
C LEU A 165 40.87 13.05 37.21
N PHE A 166 39.83 12.21 37.27
CA PHE A 166 39.74 10.96 36.49
C PHE A 166 38.36 10.72 35.88
N HIS A 167 38.37 10.28 34.62
CA HIS A 167 37.27 9.63 33.90
C HIS A 167 37.35 8.11 34.14
N ILE A 168 36.22 7.38 34.24
CA ILE A 168 36.14 5.91 34.05
C ILE A 168 34.67 5.47 33.89
N ALA A 169 34.42 4.25 33.36
CA ALA A 169 33.11 3.78 32.90
C ALA A 169 32.53 2.58 33.69
N LYS A 170 31.22 2.34 33.50
CA LYS A 170 30.44 1.08 33.74
C LYS A 170 30.70 0.27 35.04
N ARG A 171 29.71 0.23 35.96
CA ARG A 171 28.82 -0.95 36.17
C ARG A 171 27.82 -0.85 37.35
N ASP A 172 26.67 -1.47 37.13
CA ASP A 172 25.84 -2.36 37.98
C ASP A 172 25.75 -2.17 39.53
N ASN A 173 24.52 -1.86 39.98
CA ASN A 173 23.79 -2.35 41.18
C ASN A 173 24.48 -2.58 42.55
N VAL A 174 23.86 -2.01 43.60
CA VAL A 174 23.87 -2.53 44.99
C VAL A 174 22.43 -2.49 45.54
N SER A 175 22.05 -3.46 46.37
CA SER A 175 20.66 -3.67 46.84
C SER A 175 20.56 -3.95 48.35
N MET A 176 19.36 -3.77 48.91
CA MET A 176 18.94 -4.31 50.19
C MET A 176 17.42 -4.59 50.18
N PHE A 177 16.84 -5.49 50.98
CA PHE A 177 17.20 -6.83 51.50
C PHE A 177 16.10 -7.18 52.52
N ARG A 178 15.33 -8.24 52.29
CA ARG A 178 14.86 -9.21 53.31
C ARG A 178 14.38 -10.50 52.61
N SER A 179 14.31 -11.59 53.36
CA SER A 179 14.47 -12.99 52.90
C SER A 179 13.87 -13.94 53.96
N PRO A 180 13.84 -15.29 53.82
CA PRO A 180 14.10 -16.21 52.70
C PRO A 180 12.80 -16.99 52.31
N VAL A 181 12.71 -18.09 51.56
CA VAL A 181 13.56 -19.26 51.17
C VAL A 181 13.07 -19.75 49.77
N GLY A 182 13.84 -20.37 48.86
CA GLY A 182 15.26 -20.74 48.84
C GLY A 182 15.50 -22.21 48.42
N ILE A 183 16.00 -22.45 47.18
CA ILE A 183 16.46 -23.76 46.67
C ILE A 183 17.79 -23.56 45.92
N ASP A 184 18.71 -24.52 46.03
CA ASP A 184 20.08 -24.47 45.52
C ASP A 184 20.19 -24.97 44.06
N PRO A 185 20.80 -24.21 43.12
CA PRO A 185 21.02 -24.62 41.74
C PRO A 185 22.33 -25.41 41.48
N ALA A 186 23.09 -25.81 42.51
CA ALA A 186 24.42 -26.43 42.37
C ALA A 186 24.45 -27.91 41.88
N LEU A 187 23.55 -28.32 40.99
CA LEU A 187 23.58 -29.65 40.35
C LEU A 187 23.27 -29.61 38.85
N ALA A 188 24.09 -30.36 38.08
CA ALA A 188 23.98 -30.62 36.63
C ALA A 188 24.17 -29.43 35.66
N PRO A 189 25.43 -29.11 35.26
CA PRO A 189 25.66 -28.47 33.97
C PRO A 189 25.24 -29.41 32.82
N ASN A 190 24.80 -28.83 31.69
CA ASN A 190 24.28 -29.49 30.49
C ASN A 190 22.85 -30.07 30.59
N ALA A 191 21.84 -29.20 30.63
CA ALA A 191 20.46 -29.54 30.25
C ALA A 191 19.81 -28.40 29.45
N TYR A 192 19.33 -28.68 28.22
CA TYR A 192 18.58 -27.71 27.41
C TYR A 192 17.19 -27.48 27.99
N CYS A 193 16.91 -26.26 28.46
CA CYS A 193 15.64 -25.94 29.13
C CYS A 193 14.54 -25.48 28.16
N SER A 194 14.15 -26.36 27.22
CA SER A 194 13.06 -26.10 26.25
C SER A 194 11.83 -27.00 26.45
N LYS A 195 11.48 -27.28 27.73
CA LYS A 195 10.21 -27.92 28.15
C LYS A 195 9.97 -27.83 29.67
N VAL A 196 9.45 -26.69 30.14
CA VAL A 196 8.76 -26.59 31.44
C VAL A 196 7.43 -25.86 31.22
N GLY A 197 6.31 -26.59 31.31
CA GLY A 197 4.99 -26.05 30.94
C GLY A 197 3.80 -27.01 31.14
N HIS A 198 3.97 -28.09 31.90
CA HIS A 198 2.91 -29.06 32.16
C HIS A 198 3.03 -29.67 33.57
N LEU A 199 2.23 -29.16 34.52
CA LEU A 199 1.53 -29.91 35.59
C LEU A 199 0.69 -28.93 36.44
N VAL A 200 -0.16 -29.48 37.34
CA VAL A 200 -1.20 -28.76 38.12
C VAL A 200 -2.34 -28.24 37.22
N TRP A 201 -3.54 -28.84 37.11
CA TRP A 201 -4.15 -30.09 37.62
C TRP A 201 -4.61 -30.97 36.41
N GLY A 202 -4.99 -32.25 36.55
CA GLY A 202 -4.99 -33.08 37.76
C GLY A 202 -6.33 -33.71 38.16
N PHE A 203 -7.03 -34.45 37.29
CA PHE A 203 -7.93 -35.57 37.69
C PHE A 203 -8.45 -36.39 36.48
N LEU A 204 -7.91 -37.59 36.24
CA LEU A 204 -8.63 -38.74 35.64
C LEU A 204 -7.76 -40.04 35.62
N THR A 205 -7.25 -40.44 36.77
CA THR A 205 -6.55 -41.73 36.94
C THR A 205 -7.54 -42.89 37.04
N VAL A 206 -7.75 -43.60 35.92
CA VAL A 206 -8.35 -44.94 35.92
C VAL A 206 -7.22 -45.98 35.83
N GLY A 207 -6.97 -46.69 36.93
CA GLY A 207 -5.83 -47.60 37.04
C GLY A 207 -5.94 -48.86 36.17
N ARG A 208 -4.80 -49.33 35.65
CA ARG A 208 -4.67 -50.68 35.05
C ARG A 208 -4.68 -51.75 36.16
N THR A 209 -5.84 -52.33 36.46
CA THR A 209 -5.91 -53.63 37.17
C THR A 209 -5.71 -54.78 36.19
N ARG A 210 -5.11 -55.89 36.67
CA ARG A 210 -4.85 -57.10 35.86
C ARG A 210 -6.13 -57.90 35.62
N ASN A 211 -6.18 -58.65 34.51
CA ASN A 211 -7.20 -59.65 34.24
C ASN A 211 -7.32 -60.69 35.37
N LYS A 212 -8.49 -60.74 36.01
CA LYS A 212 -9.22 -61.97 36.33
C LYS A 212 -10.69 -61.77 35.92
N GLY A 213 -11.34 -62.84 35.47
CA GLY A 213 -12.58 -62.75 34.68
C GLY A 213 -13.86 -62.44 35.47
N GLY A 214 -14.86 -61.96 34.74
CA GLY A 214 -16.24 -61.69 35.21
C GLY A 214 -17.06 -61.03 34.11
N CYS A 215 -18.31 -61.46 33.90
CA CYS A 215 -19.16 -60.99 32.80
C CYS A 215 -19.97 -59.73 33.16
N GLY A 216 -20.33 -58.92 32.15
CA GLY A 216 -21.55 -58.09 32.17
C GLY A 216 -21.44 -56.61 31.79
N GLY A 217 -22.36 -56.15 30.93
CA GLY A 217 -22.92 -54.78 31.01
C GLY A 217 -22.24 -53.62 30.26
N GLN A 218 -22.20 -53.62 28.92
CA GLN A 218 -22.00 -52.37 28.13
C GLN A 218 -23.31 -51.90 27.48
N ALA A 219 -23.96 -50.83 27.99
CA ALA A 219 -24.95 -50.03 27.24
C ALA A 219 -25.32 -48.67 27.89
N SER A 220 -24.50 -47.62 27.73
CA SER A 220 -24.99 -46.21 27.87
C SER A 220 -23.98 -45.17 27.38
N LYS A 221 -22.77 -45.15 27.93
CA LYS A 221 -21.81 -44.02 27.85
C LYS A 221 -21.28 -43.66 26.44
N LYS A 222 -21.51 -44.47 25.40
CA LYS A 222 -21.00 -44.18 24.03
C LYS A 222 -21.82 -43.18 23.21
N ARG A 223 -23.11 -42.93 23.51
CA ARG A 223 -23.93 -41.98 22.71
C ARG A 223 -23.65 -40.50 23.01
N ALA A 224 -23.40 -40.14 24.27
CA ALA A 224 -23.20 -38.75 24.67
C ALA A 224 -21.93 -38.12 24.03
N ALA A 225 -20.79 -38.81 24.13
CA ALA A 225 -19.52 -38.31 23.59
C ALA A 225 -19.56 -38.08 22.06
N HIS A 226 -20.25 -38.94 21.32
CA HIS A 226 -20.38 -38.81 19.86
C HIS A 226 -21.26 -37.61 19.47
N HIS A 227 -22.35 -37.36 20.22
CA HIS A 227 -23.24 -36.23 19.96
C HIS A 227 -22.57 -34.88 20.28
N PHE A 228 -21.73 -34.82 21.32
CA PHE A 228 -20.95 -33.63 21.66
C PHE A 228 -19.88 -33.32 20.60
N ALA A 229 -19.11 -34.33 20.17
CA ALA A 229 -18.13 -34.19 19.09
C ALA A 229 -18.75 -33.77 17.75
N HIS A 230 -19.95 -34.25 17.44
CA HIS A 230 -20.67 -33.85 16.22
C HIS A 230 -21.19 -32.41 16.30
N LYS A 231 -21.71 -31.96 17.45
CA LYS A 231 -22.08 -30.54 17.64
C LYS A 231 -20.88 -29.61 17.52
N LEU A 232 -19.74 -29.96 18.12
CA LEU A 232 -18.48 -29.21 17.95
C LEU A 232 -18.01 -29.16 16.49
N ARG A 233 -18.13 -30.26 15.72
CA ARG A 233 -17.84 -30.23 14.28
C ARG A 233 -18.81 -29.35 13.48
N CYS A 234 -20.10 -29.37 13.77
CA CYS A 234 -21.08 -28.51 13.10
C CYS A 234 -20.87 -27.02 13.43
N ILE A 235 -20.60 -26.67 14.69
CA ILE A 235 -20.23 -25.31 15.11
C ILE A 235 -18.93 -24.88 14.41
N ARG A 236 -17.93 -25.77 14.33
CA ARG A 236 -16.68 -25.56 13.59
C ARG A 236 -16.85 -25.51 12.06
N PHE A 237 -18.03 -25.80 11.52
CA PHE A 237 -18.34 -25.60 10.10
C PHE A 237 -19.13 -24.30 9.87
N LEU A 238 -20.09 -24.01 10.75
CA LEU A 238 -20.93 -22.81 10.68
C LEU A 238 -20.16 -21.52 11.01
N LEU A 239 -19.21 -21.54 11.96
CA LEU A 239 -18.38 -20.37 12.26
C LEU A 239 -17.24 -20.17 11.25
N PHE A 240 -16.60 -21.26 10.79
CA PHE A 240 -15.37 -21.17 9.99
C PHE A 240 -15.64 -21.10 8.47
N GLY A 241 -16.86 -21.43 8.02
CA GLY A 241 -17.25 -21.29 6.62
C GLY A 241 -17.28 -19.83 6.12
N LYS A 242 -17.37 -18.85 7.03
CA LYS A 242 -17.49 -17.41 6.71
C LYS A 242 -16.28 -16.55 7.10
N CYS A 243 -15.23 -17.10 7.70
CA CYS A 243 -14.01 -16.35 7.99
C CYS A 243 -13.15 -16.18 6.72
N GLY A 244 -12.58 -14.98 6.51
CA GLY A 244 -11.65 -14.68 5.41
C GLY A 244 -10.32 -15.44 5.55
N HIS A 245 -9.49 -15.46 4.51
CA HIS A 245 -8.27 -16.28 4.53
C HIS A 245 -7.30 -15.86 5.63
N LEU A 246 -7.12 -14.55 5.88
CA LEU A 246 -6.29 -14.05 6.96
C LEU A 246 -6.80 -14.54 8.33
N ASP A 247 -8.12 -14.44 8.60
CA ASP A 247 -8.72 -14.99 9.83
C ASP A 247 -8.53 -16.51 9.95
N ARG A 248 -8.57 -17.28 8.85
CA ARG A 248 -8.29 -18.74 8.86
C ARG A 248 -6.84 -19.09 9.22
N ILE A 249 -5.89 -18.19 8.94
CA ILE A 249 -4.50 -18.30 9.41
C ILE A 249 -4.42 -17.90 10.90
N LEU A 250 -4.96 -16.71 11.24
CA LEU A 250 -4.93 -16.15 12.60
C LEU A 250 -5.57 -17.08 13.64
N LEU A 251 -6.72 -17.68 13.32
CA LEU A 251 -7.45 -18.63 14.18
C LEU A 251 -6.69 -19.94 14.48
N GLN A 252 -5.56 -20.21 13.81
CA GLN A 252 -4.69 -21.34 14.14
C GLN A 252 -3.60 -20.98 15.15
N GLY A 253 -3.28 -19.69 15.35
CA GLY A 253 -2.31 -19.23 16.35
C GLY A 253 -2.91 -18.81 17.70
N LEU A 254 -4.15 -18.32 17.71
CA LEU A 254 -4.76 -17.59 18.84
C LEU A 254 -5.34 -18.47 19.98
N TRP A 255 -4.66 -19.56 20.35
CA TRP A 255 -5.06 -20.41 21.50
C TRP A 255 -3.95 -20.48 22.57
N LYS A 256 -3.73 -19.34 23.24
CA LYS A 256 -3.02 -19.23 24.52
C LYS A 256 -3.95 -18.61 25.58
N LYS A 257 -3.57 -18.66 26.86
CA LYS A 257 -4.33 -18.02 27.94
C LYS A 257 -4.46 -16.52 27.69
N GLN A 258 -5.61 -15.94 28.03
CA GLN A 258 -5.69 -14.51 28.33
C GLN A 258 -4.90 -14.26 29.62
N GLU A 259 -3.83 -13.49 29.50
CA GLU A 259 -3.27 -12.72 30.61
C GLU A 259 -3.84 -11.31 30.47
N TRP A 260 -4.33 -10.73 31.56
CA TRP A 260 -4.94 -9.41 31.56
C TRP A 260 -3.83 -8.37 31.43
N VAL A 261 -3.80 -7.67 30.29
CA VAL A 261 -2.87 -6.57 30.03
C VAL A 261 -3.50 -5.29 30.59
N THR A 262 -2.82 -4.60 31.50
CA THR A 262 -3.27 -3.30 32.01
C THR A 262 -3.04 -2.19 30.98
N ARG A 263 -3.65 -1.03 31.17
CA ARG A 263 -3.41 0.16 30.34
C ARG A 263 -1.95 0.63 30.42
N GLU A 264 -1.39 0.60 31.63
CA GLU A 264 0.03 0.87 31.91
C GLU A 264 0.92 -0.15 31.17
N ASP A 265 0.60 -1.45 31.27
CA ASP A 265 1.28 -2.50 30.52
C ASP A 265 1.23 -2.28 29.01
N MET A 266 0.10 -1.84 28.46
CA MET A 266 -0.05 -1.55 27.03
C MET A 266 0.85 -0.39 26.60
N LEU A 267 0.95 0.66 27.43
CA LEU A 267 1.75 1.85 27.16
C LEU A 267 3.27 1.64 27.42
N GLU A 268 3.66 0.72 28.31
CA GLU A 268 5.05 0.46 28.67
C GLU A 268 5.66 -0.79 28.01
N LYS A 269 4.94 -1.93 27.94
CA LYS A 269 5.48 -3.23 27.48
C LYS A 269 5.67 -3.35 25.96
N ARG A 270 5.81 -2.23 25.24
CA ARG A 270 6.18 -2.24 23.81
C ARG A 270 7.57 -2.87 23.57
N GLN A 271 8.38 -3.03 24.61
CA GLN A 271 9.64 -3.81 24.61
C GLN A 271 9.45 -5.34 24.47
N GLY A 272 8.44 -5.81 23.73
CA GLY A 272 8.19 -7.23 23.48
C GLY A 272 9.25 -7.90 22.58
N GLU A 273 9.20 -9.22 22.44
CA GLU A 273 10.21 -10.00 21.68
C GLU A 273 10.00 -10.01 20.15
N LYS A 274 8.93 -9.41 19.62
CA LYS A 274 8.44 -9.62 18.24
C LYS A 274 8.61 -8.41 17.32
N ASN A 275 8.46 -8.65 16.01
CA ASN A 275 8.70 -7.69 14.92
C ASN A 275 7.87 -6.38 15.02
N SER A 276 6.65 -6.40 15.56
CA SER A 276 5.80 -5.20 15.69
C SER A 276 6.36 -4.10 16.60
N ARG A 277 7.38 -4.40 17.42
CA ARG A 277 8.12 -3.39 18.20
C ARG A 277 8.94 -2.43 17.33
N TRP A 278 9.39 -2.91 16.16
CA TRP A 278 10.23 -2.18 15.20
C TRP A 278 9.43 -1.35 14.19
N VAL A 279 8.13 -1.14 14.41
CA VAL A 279 7.34 -0.30 13.50
C VAL A 279 7.21 1.11 14.08
N ASP A 280 7.56 2.12 13.31
CA ASP A 280 7.10 3.48 13.50
C ASP A 280 5.99 3.80 12.48
N PRO A 281 4.69 3.83 12.87
CA PRO A 281 3.63 4.28 11.99
C PRO A 281 3.73 5.77 11.62
N PHE A 282 4.59 6.55 12.30
CA PHE A 282 4.85 7.92 11.91
C PHE A 282 5.77 8.06 10.68
N LEU A 283 6.41 6.98 10.20
CA LEU A 283 7.35 7.00 9.07
C LEU A 283 6.78 7.72 7.84
N GLY A 284 7.38 8.85 7.47
CA GLY A 284 7.05 9.61 6.26
C GLY A 284 5.94 10.65 6.38
N ASN A 285 5.29 10.85 7.53
CA ASN A 285 4.18 11.83 7.65
C ASN A 285 4.64 13.29 7.87
N SER A 286 5.91 13.60 7.62
CA SER A 286 6.42 14.99 7.60
C SER A 286 7.47 15.17 6.50
N GLN A 287 7.86 16.43 6.28
CA GLN A 287 8.94 16.77 5.36
C GLN A 287 10.21 15.94 5.64
N SER A 288 10.86 15.46 4.57
CA SER A 288 12.05 14.61 4.63
C SER A 288 13.15 15.20 5.54
N GLN A 289 13.70 14.35 6.42
CA GLN A 289 14.83 14.64 7.31
C GLN A 289 15.89 13.55 7.10
N LEU A 290 16.44 13.53 5.90
CA LEU A 290 17.27 12.43 5.40
C LEU A 290 18.77 12.71 5.55
N PRO A 291 19.62 11.67 5.64
CA PRO A 291 21.06 11.83 5.71
C PRO A 291 21.60 12.66 4.53
N LYS A 292 22.57 13.54 4.80
CA LYS A 292 23.22 14.34 3.76
C LYS A 292 23.82 13.41 2.71
N ALA A 293 23.41 13.57 1.45
CA ALA A 293 23.87 12.74 0.35
C ALA A 293 25.36 12.94 0.04
N GLU A 294 26.09 11.85 -0.21
CA GLU A 294 27.51 11.84 -0.53
C GLU A 294 27.84 10.89 -1.69
N GLY A 295 29.01 11.06 -2.30
CA GLY A 295 29.43 10.29 -3.47
C GLY A 295 28.46 10.46 -4.64
N VAL A 296 28.10 9.34 -5.29
CA VAL A 296 27.14 9.33 -6.42
C VAL A 296 25.78 9.95 -6.04
N ALA A 297 25.33 9.77 -4.79
CA ALA A 297 24.05 10.27 -4.32
C ALA A 297 23.97 11.79 -4.22
N ALA A 298 25.11 12.49 -4.12
CA ALA A 298 25.17 13.94 -4.13
C ALA A 298 24.85 14.57 -5.51
N THR A 299 24.69 13.74 -6.56
CA THR A 299 24.29 14.19 -7.90
C THR A 299 22.78 14.08 -8.15
N TRP A 300 22.03 13.41 -7.26
CA TRP A 300 20.60 13.15 -7.43
C TRP A 300 19.77 14.37 -7.02
N TRP A 301 18.57 14.48 -7.60
CA TRP A 301 17.65 15.60 -7.41
C TRP A 301 16.25 15.09 -7.04
N ARG A 302 15.25 15.98 -7.00
CA ARG A 302 13.87 15.66 -6.63
C ARG A 302 12.89 16.45 -7.49
N ALA A 303 11.95 15.78 -8.16
CA ALA A 303 10.88 16.42 -8.91
C ALA A 303 9.62 16.64 -8.06
N LYS A 304 9.34 15.73 -7.13
CA LYS A 304 8.18 15.70 -6.24
C LYS A 304 8.50 16.26 -4.85
N PRO A 305 7.49 16.78 -4.12
CA PRO A 305 7.69 17.31 -2.77
C PRO A 305 8.40 16.30 -1.84
N PRO A 306 9.36 16.73 -1.01
CA PRO A 306 10.10 15.83 -0.11
C PRO A 306 9.26 15.52 1.14
N VAL A 307 8.24 14.66 1.01
CA VAL A 307 7.37 14.18 2.09
C VAL A 307 6.78 12.82 1.73
N GLY A 308 6.67 11.90 2.70
CA GLY A 308 6.18 10.54 2.51
C GLY A 308 4.66 10.38 2.44
N ASN A 309 3.90 11.39 2.89
CA ASN A 309 2.45 11.47 2.77
C ASN A 309 1.67 10.31 3.45
N THR A 310 2.25 9.68 4.47
CA THR A 310 1.62 8.61 5.28
C THR A 310 0.74 9.17 6.41
N HIS A 311 0.14 8.30 7.22
CA HIS A 311 -0.61 8.66 8.43
C HIS A 311 -0.36 7.64 9.56
N PRO A 312 -0.32 8.04 10.84
CA PRO A 312 0.03 7.17 11.97
C PRO A 312 -1.17 6.40 12.56
N GLY A 313 -2.17 6.09 11.73
CA GLY A 313 -3.48 5.66 12.23
C GLY A 313 -3.55 4.24 12.78
N ALA A 314 -4.46 4.06 13.74
CA ALA A 314 -4.91 2.76 14.20
C ALA A 314 -5.56 2.00 13.04
N VAL A 315 -5.03 0.83 12.67
CA VAL A 315 -5.48 0.07 11.50
C VAL A 315 -5.03 -1.39 11.61
N CYS A 316 -5.87 -2.34 11.20
CA CYS A 316 -5.48 -3.75 11.02
C CYS A 316 -4.72 -3.94 9.69
N PRO A 317 -3.96 -5.04 9.48
CA PRO A 317 -3.40 -5.34 8.17
C PRO A 317 -4.49 -5.39 7.09
N PHE A 318 -4.28 -4.70 5.97
CA PHE A 318 -5.27 -4.47 4.90
C PHE A 318 -6.62 -3.91 5.38
N GLY A 319 -6.63 -3.16 6.49
CA GLY A 319 -7.83 -2.72 7.20
C GLY A 319 -8.81 -1.90 6.36
N MET A 320 -10.08 -2.34 6.28
CA MET A 320 -11.18 -1.49 5.77
C MET A 320 -11.32 -0.22 6.62
N VAL A 321 -11.22 -0.32 7.94
CA VAL A 321 -11.24 0.84 8.85
C VAL A 321 -9.84 1.19 9.33
N SER A 322 -9.50 2.46 9.17
CA SER A 322 -8.39 3.16 9.82
C SER A 322 -8.94 4.35 10.62
N ALA A 323 -8.23 4.79 11.67
CA ALA A 323 -8.57 5.99 12.42
C ALA A 323 -7.33 6.73 12.94
N CYS A 324 -7.30 8.06 12.78
CA CYS A 324 -6.29 8.96 13.39
C CYS A 324 -6.83 10.38 13.54
N ALA A 325 -6.07 11.25 14.20
CA ALA A 325 -6.37 12.66 14.25
C ALA A 325 -6.52 13.28 12.85
N TYR A 326 -7.45 14.23 12.73
CA TYR A 326 -7.80 14.90 11.49
C TYR A 326 -7.69 16.42 11.63
N SER A 327 -6.75 16.99 10.88
CA SER A 327 -6.55 18.44 10.75
C SER A 327 -7.24 19.01 9.51
N GLY A 328 -7.54 18.15 8.53
CA GLY A 328 -7.96 18.54 7.18
C GLY A 328 -6.81 18.99 6.27
N ALA A 329 -5.55 18.83 6.69
CA ALA A 329 -4.36 19.11 5.90
C ALA A 329 -4.22 18.18 4.68
N TYR A 330 -3.44 18.62 3.69
CA TYR A 330 -3.03 17.78 2.57
C TYR A 330 -1.93 16.80 3.03
N VAL A 331 -1.94 15.53 2.63
CA VAL A 331 -2.85 14.86 1.67
C VAL A 331 -3.79 13.83 2.30
N THR A 332 -3.49 13.35 3.50
CA THR A 332 -4.25 12.27 4.18
C THR A 332 -5.34 12.80 5.12
N GLY A 333 -5.46 14.13 5.28
CA GLY A 333 -6.26 14.78 6.31
C GLY A 333 -5.58 14.85 7.68
N TYR A 334 -4.47 14.14 7.85
CA TYR A 334 -3.55 14.24 8.99
C TYR A 334 -2.43 15.25 8.69
N GLY A 335 -1.76 15.74 9.74
CA GLY A 335 -0.56 16.57 9.61
C GLY A 335 -0.87 18.05 9.43
N ARG A 336 0.08 18.78 8.83
CA ARG A 336 0.21 20.24 8.96
C ARG A 336 0.56 20.99 7.65
N TYR A 337 0.41 20.32 6.50
CA TYR A 337 0.87 20.82 5.20
C TYR A 337 -0.29 21.17 4.26
N GLY A 338 -0.05 22.14 3.39
CA GLY A 338 -0.91 22.49 2.28
C GLY A 338 -0.58 21.67 1.02
N VAL A 339 -1.32 21.92 -0.06
CA VAL A 339 -1.10 21.25 -1.35
C VAL A 339 0.32 21.51 -1.84
N SER A 340 1.01 20.44 -2.21
CA SER A 340 2.35 20.49 -2.80
C SER A 340 2.42 19.54 -3.99
N LEU A 341 2.96 20.02 -5.12
CA LEU A 341 2.99 19.33 -6.43
C LEU A 341 4.34 19.49 -7.15
N THR A 342 5.33 20.13 -6.51
CA THR A 342 6.67 20.44 -7.06
C THR A 342 7.75 20.11 -6.02
N GLY A 343 9.00 19.92 -6.44
CA GLY A 343 10.12 19.49 -5.59
C GLY A 343 10.51 20.40 -4.41
N ASP A 344 9.81 21.52 -4.22
CA ASP A 344 9.96 22.42 -3.08
C ASP A 344 9.49 21.77 -1.76
N PRO A 345 9.97 22.24 -0.59
CA PRO A 345 9.38 21.90 0.69
C PRO A 345 7.85 22.11 0.70
N PRO A 346 7.05 21.15 1.22
CA PRO A 346 5.60 21.30 1.24
C PRO A 346 5.19 22.52 2.07
N PRO A 347 4.26 23.37 1.57
CA PRO A 347 3.91 24.60 2.26
C PRO A 347 3.26 24.27 3.61
N VAL A 348 3.63 25.03 4.64
CA VAL A 348 3.11 24.83 5.99
C VAL A 348 1.71 25.46 6.07
N ALA A 349 0.69 24.66 6.36
CA ALA A 349 -0.67 25.14 6.61
C ALA A 349 -0.85 25.57 8.07
N PHE A 350 -0.27 24.83 9.02
CA PHE A 350 -0.39 25.08 10.47
C PHE A 350 1.00 25.02 11.14
N GLU A 351 1.25 25.84 12.16
CA GLU A 351 2.57 25.93 12.82
C GLU A 351 2.89 24.70 13.69
N LYS A 352 1.86 24.01 14.18
CA LYS A 352 1.95 22.79 15.00
C LYS A 352 1.27 21.61 14.30
N HIS A 353 1.33 20.42 14.92
CA HIS A 353 0.36 19.37 14.66
C HIS A 353 -0.92 19.72 15.43
N GLU A 354 -2.04 19.76 14.74
CA GLU A 354 -3.33 20.23 15.24
C GLU A 354 -4.45 19.32 14.70
N ALA A 355 -5.57 19.20 15.40
CA ALA A 355 -6.70 18.39 14.95
C ALA A 355 -8.06 18.94 15.41
N LEU A 356 -9.08 18.70 14.59
CA LEU A 356 -10.48 18.91 14.94
C LEU A 356 -11.02 17.79 15.84
N GLY A 357 -10.49 16.57 15.64
CA GLY A 357 -11.02 15.32 16.17
C GLY A 357 -10.32 14.10 15.55
N ILE A 358 -10.88 12.91 15.70
CA ILE A 358 -10.42 11.67 15.04
C ILE A 358 -11.36 11.36 13.86
N ALA A 359 -10.81 11.18 12.65
CA ALA A 359 -11.60 10.76 11.48
C ALA A 359 -11.32 9.31 11.11
N HIS A 360 -12.19 8.72 10.28
CA HIS A 360 -12.07 7.33 9.83
C HIS A 360 -11.81 7.25 8.31
N PHE A 361 -11.20 6.15 7.89
CA PHE A 361 -10.84 5.84 6.49
C PHE A 361 -9.81 6.81 5.90
N GLN A 362 -8.54 6.69 6.27
CA GLN A 362 -7.45 7.46 5.66
C GLN A 362 -6.84 6.75 4.44
N GLN A 363 -6.38 7.54 3.47
CA GLN A 363 -5.40 7.14 2.46
C GLN A 363 -3.97 7.16 3.05
N SER A 364 -3.02 6.48 2.39
CA SER A 364 -1.60 6.48 2.80
C SER A 364 -0.68 6.65 1.60
N GLY A 365 0.24 7.60 1.68
CA GLY A 365 1.35 7.78 0.75
C GLY A 365 1.03 8.49 -0.56
N THR A 366 -0.24 8.78 -0.84
CA THR A 366 -0.72 9.20 -2.17
C THR A 366 -0.32 10.61 -2.57
N GLY A 367 -0.01 10.83 -3.85
CA GLY A 367 -0.02 12.17 -4.47
C GLY A 367 -1.42 12.80 -4.64
N ARG A 368 -1.55 13.81 -5.51
CA ARG A 368 -2.85 14.48 -5.77
C ARG A 368 -3.78 13.56 -6.57
N ILE A 369 -4.73 12.95 -5.88
CA ILE A 369 -5.83 12.16 -6.42
C ILE A 369 -7.15 12.97 -6.45
N ARG A 370 -8.18 12.41 -7.09
CA ARG A 370 -9.48 13.05 -7.31
C ARG A 370 -10.39 13.05 -6.07
N VAL A 371 -10.34 12.00 -5.25
CA VAL A 371 -11.25 11.79 -4.12
C VAL A 371 -10.47 11.42 -2.88
N TYR A 372 -10.77 12.07 -1.76
CA TYR A 372 -10.18 11.82 -0.45
C TYR A 372 -11.26 11.35 0.54
N TYR A 373 -10.88 10.56 1.54
CA TYR A 373 -11.81 10.12 2.59
C TYR A 373 -11.26 10.49 3.97
N ASN A 374 -12.16 10.91 4.85
CA ASN A 374 -11.96 11.18 6.28
C ASN A 374 -13.37 11.32 6.90
N TYR A 375 -14.09 10.20 6.96
CA TYR A 375 -15.52 10.17 7.25
C TYR A 375 -15.80 9.94 8.74
N LEU A 376 -16.97 10.41 9.21
CA LEU A 376 -17.43 10.34 10.61
C LEU A 376 -16.38 10.86 11.61
N LEU A 377 -16.23 12.17 11.67
CA LEU A 377 -15.26 12.86 12.53
C LEU A 377 -15.77 12.92 13.98
N THR A 378 -15.07 12.28 14.92
CA THR A 378 -15.36 12.34 16.36
C THR A 378 -14.62 13.51 17.01
N ILE A 379 -15.35 14.41 17.64
CA ILE A 379 -14.87 15.69 18.20
C ILE A 379 -15.10 15.66 19.72
N PRO A 380 -14.05 15.53 20.56
CA PRO A 380 -14.19 15.70 22.00
C PRO A 380 -14.43 17.18 22.35
N LEU A 381 -15.33 17.45 23.31
CA LEU A 381 -15.76 18.80 23.69
C LEU A 381 -15.83 18.95 25.22
N THR A 382 -15.36 20.09 25.71
CA THR A 382 -15.34 20.49 27.13
C THR A 382 -16.07 21.81 27.40
N GLY A 383 -16.45 22.54 26.35
CA GLY A 383 -17.23 23.78 26.43
C GLY A 383 -18.71 23.58 26.78
N LYS A 384 -19.48 24.68 26.85
CA LYS A 384 -20.91 24.61 27.14
C LYS A 384 -21.69 24.22 25.89
N GLY A 385 -22.74 23.39 26.06
CA GLY A 385 -23.56 22.95 24.95
C GLY A 385 -22.77 22.06 23.98
N LEU A 386 -22.35 22.65 22.85
CA LEU A 386 -21.53 22.05 21.78
C LEU A 386 -20.46 23.04 21.25
N GLU A 387 -20.09 24.04 22.06
CA GLU A 387 -18.95 24.94 21.81
C GLU A 387 -17.66 24.12 21.53
N GLY A 388 -16.92 24.46 20.48
CA GLY A 388 -15.72 23.74 20.02
C GLY A 388 -15.88 22.93 18.72
N ILE A 389 -17.10 22.71 18.21
CA ILE A 389 -17.29 22.04 16.90
C ILE A 389 -16.71 22.92 15.77
N GLY A 390 -15.76 22.37 15.02
CA GLY A 390 -15.06 23.07 13.93
C GLY A 390 -13.77 23.79 14.36
N GLU A 391 -13.46 23.82 15.66
CA GLU A 391 -12.21 24.36 16.18
C GLU A 391 -11.12 23.28 16.23
N ARG A 392 -9.89 23.63 15.88
CA ARG A 392 -8.71 22.75 16.06
C ARG A 392 -8.12 22.93 17.46
N CYS A 393 -7.50 21.86 17.94
CA CYS A 393 -6.60 21.89 19.10
C CYS A 393 -5.21 21.42 18.69
N ALA A 394 -4.16 21.92 19.31
CA ALA A 394 -2.82 21.36 19.21
C ALA A 394 -2.78 19.91 19.76
N LEU A 395 -1.95 19.08 19.16
CA LEU A 395 -1.72 17.70 19.59
C LEU A 395 -0.46 17.61 20.45
N LEU A 396 -0.64 17.11 21.68
CA LEU A 396 0.44 16.74 22.60
C LEU A 396 0.42 15.23 22.85
N GLU A 397 1.53 14.71 23.40
CA GLU A 397 1.65 13.31 23.86
C GLU A 397 1.33 12.24 22.79
N GLU A 398 1.44 12.57 21.50
CA GLU A 398 1.03 11.73 20.38
C GLU A 398 1.85 10.42 20.29
N ARG A 399 1.17 9.28 20.22
CA ARG A 399 1.79 7.93 20.14
C ARG A 399 1.02 7.06 19.15
N ALA A 400 1.73 6.17 18.47
CA ALA A 400 1.15 5.18 17.57
C ALA A 400 1.98 3.89 17.57
N TRP A 401 1.32 2.76 17.33
CA TRP A 401 1.94 1.48 17.00
C TRP A 401 0.94 0.62 16.19
N PRO A 402 1.34 -0.50 15.58
CA PRO A 402 0.47 -1.24 14.66
C PRO A 402 -0.87 -1.65 15.28
N GLY A 403 -1.95 -0.96 14.89
CA GLY A 403 -3.31 -1.17 15.39
C GLY A 403 -3.86 -0.12 16.38
N TYR A 404 -3.04 0.82 16.87
CA TYR A 404 -3.42 1.79 17.92
C TYR A 404 -2.84 3.19 17.66
N TYR A 405 -3.59 4.22 18.07
CA TYR A 405 -3.19 5.63 18.06
C TYR A 405 -3.71 6.33 19.33
N SER A 406 -2.95 7.30 19.87
CA SER A 406 -3.40 8.16 20.97
C SER A 406 -2.79 9.56 20.93
N ALA A 407 -3.51 10.57 21.43
CA ALA A 407 -3.00 11.94 21.60
C ALA A 407 -3.79 12.71 22.67
N ARG A 408 -3.20 13.78 23.21
CA ARG A 408 -3.90 14.81 24.01
C ARG A 408 -4.26 16.00 23.11
N PHE A 409 -5.52 16.45 23.19
CA PHE A 409 -6.00 17.70 22.60
C PHE A 409 -5.76 18.83 23.61
N ASP A 410 -4.73 19.65 23.38
CA ASP A 410 -4.12 20.60 24.33
C ASP A 410 -5.14 21.57 24.92
N GLU A 411 -5.80 22.39 24.09
CA GLU A 411 -6.73 23.44 24.50
C GLU A 411 -8.05 22.92 25.11
N ARG A 412 -8.28 21.60 25.11
CA ARG A 412 -9.42 20.94 25.76
C ARG A 412 -9.02 20.10 26.97
N ASP A 413 -7.72 19.86 27.18
CA ASP A 413 -7.13 18.88 28.10
C ASP A 413 -7.81 17.49 28.05
N VAL A 414 -8.10 17.01 26.84
CA VAL A 414 -8.70 15.68 26.62
C VAL A 414 -7.65 14.72 26.08
N PHE A 415 -7.43 13.60 26.79
CA PHE A 415 -6.64 12.50 26.26
C PHE A 415 -7.54 11.52 25.49
N CYS A 416 -7.07 11.08 24.33
CA CYS A 416 -7.81 10.23 23.40
C CYS A 416 -7.00 8.99 23.03
N GLU A 417 -7.63 7.82 23.07
CA GLU A 417 -7.10 6.54 22.61
C GLU A 417 -8.02 5.96 21.54
N VAL A 418 -7.48 5.36 20.47
CA VAL A 418 -8.28 4.66 19.44
C VAL A 418 -7.57 3.41 18.92
N THR A 419 -8.34 2.35 18.69
CA THR A 419 -7.90 1.08 18.10
C THR A 419 -8.92 0.59 17.07
N CYS A 420 -8.47 -0.17 16.06
CA CYS A 420 -9.32 -0.64 14.96
C CYS A 420 -9.34 -2.16 14.80
N THR A 421 -10.53 -2.70 14.54
CA THR A 421 -10.72 -4.03 13.96
C THR A 421 -10.61 -3.94 12.43
N GLN A 422 -11.09 -4.96 11.69
CA GLN A 422 -11.27 -4.82 10.23
C GLN A 422 -12.41 -3.86 9.86
N ARG A 423 -13.51 -3.83 10.64
CA ARG A 423 -14.76 -3.11 10.30
C ARG A 423 -15.30 -2.22 11.44
N SER A 424 -14.50 -1.95 12.46
CA SER A 424 -14.91 -1.15 13.63
C SER A 424 -13.75 -0.33 14.20
N ALA A 425 -14.06 0.83 14.77
CA ALA A 425 -13.14 1.62 15.61
C ALA A 425 -13.67 1.68 17.05
N ILE A 426 -12.77 1.59 18.02
CA ILE A 426 -13.06 1.69 19.46
C ILE A 426 -12.23 2.85 19.98
N HIS A 427 -12.90 3.87 20.51
CA HIS A 427 -12.31 5.08 21.05
C HIS A 427 -12.53 5.16 22.56
N ARG A 428 -11.62 5.84 23.27
CA ARG A 428 -11.80 6.29 24.65
C ARG A 428 -11.37 7.75 24.76
N TYR A 429 -12.16 8.56 25.44
CA TYR A 429 -11.88 9.96 25.72
C TYR A 429 -11.90 10.20 27.23
N GLU A 430 -10.80 10.71 27.77
CA GLU A 430 -10.65 11.08 29.18
C GLU A 430 -10.69 12.60 29.32
N PHE A 431 -11.52 13.10 30.24
CA PHE A 431 -11.81 14.52 30.42
C PHE A 431 -11.31 15.01 31.80
N PRO A 432 -11.08 16.32 31.99
CA PRO A 432 -10.72 16.89 33.29
C PRO A 432 -11.74 16.56 34.39
N GLU A 433 -11.28 16.43 35.64
CA GLU A 433 -12.07 15.91 36.77
C GLU A 433 -13.38 16.70 37.05
N ASP A 434 -13.39 18.00 36.79
CA ASP A 434 -14.56 18.88 36.98
C ASP A 434 -15.43 19.03 35.73
N VAL A 435 -15.01 18.48 34.58
CA VAL A 435 -15.69 18.59 33.29
C VAL A 435 -16.54 17.35 33.03
N ARG A 436 -17.85 17.55 32.83
CA ARG A 436 -18.74 16.54 32.25
C ARG A 436 -18.57 16.52 30.74
N GLY A 437 -17.64 15.70 30.28
CA GLY A 437 -17.20 15.62 28.89
C GLY A 437 -18.29 15.22 27.89
N LYS A 438 -18.04 15.58 26.63
CA LYS A 438 -18.85 15.19 25.47
C LYS A 438 -18.00 14.75 24.31
N VAL A 439 -18.62 13.96 23.42
CA VAL A 439 -18.11 13.74 22.06
C VAL A 439 -19.24 13.97 21.06
N ALA A 440 -19.02 14.85 20.10
CA ALA A 440 -19.86 14.97 18.91
C ALA A 440 -19.28 14.07 17.80
N ILE A 441 -20.14 13.49 16.95
CA ILE A 441 -19.74 12.79 15.73
C ILE A 441 -20.37 13.54 14.56
N ASP A 442 -19.54 14.19 13.75
CA ASP A 442 -19.93 14.90 12.54
C ASP A 442 -20.08 13.90 11.38
N LEU A 443 -21.32 13.75 10.92
CA LEU A 443 -21.70 12.88 9.81
C LEU A 443 -21.53 13.56 8.44
N SER A 444 -21.17 14.84 8.42
CA SER A 444 -20.91 15.65 7.22
C SER A 444 -19.43 15.82 6.88
N ALA A 445 -18.53 15.37 7.75
CA ALA A 445 -17.09 15.42 7.53
C ALA A 445 -16.65 14.43 6.44
N GLY A 446 -15.76 14.88 5.54
CA GLY A 446 -15.19 14.07 4.48
C GLY A 446 -14.22 14.83 3.58
N GLY A 447 -13.38 14.09 2.86
CA GLY A 447 -12.31 14.65 2.04
C GLY A 447 -11.22 15.34 2.88
N LEU A 448 -10.75 16.48 2.40
CA LEU A 448 -9.81 17.37 3.07
C LEU A 448 -10.46 18.74 3.36
N LEU A 449 -9.83 19.59 4.18
CA LEU A 449 -10.19 21.00 4.32
C LEU A 449 -9.34 21.88 3.39
N VAL A 450 -9.28 21.45 2.14
CA VAL A 450 -8.58 22.07 1.02
C VAL A 450 -9.61 22.27 -0.11
N ASP A 451 -9.53 23.39 -0.82
CA ASP A 451 -10.44 23.69 -1.92
C ASP A 451 -10.41 22.59 -3.00
N GLU A 452 -11.57 22.32 -3.60
CA GLU A 452 -11.84 21.20 -4.53
C GLU A 452 -11.64 19.78 -3.96
N MET A 453 -11.03 19.60 -2.78
CA MET A 453 -10.69 18.28 -2.21
C MET A 453 -11.62 17.84 -1.06
N ARG A 454 -12.68 18.61 -0.78
CA ARG A 454 -13.67 18.29 0.28
C ARG A 454 -14.85 17.50 -0.27
N SER A 455 -15.14 16.36 0.37
CA SER A 455 -16.36 15.58 0.12
C SER A 455 -17.51 16.04 1.01
N TYR A 456 -18.74 15.92 0.50
CA TYR A 456 -19.97 16.33 1.18
C TYR A 456 -21.04 15.22 1.05
N PRO A 457 -21.93 15.03 2.04
CA PRO A 457 -23.02 14.06 1.94
C PRO A 457 -23.99 14.39 0.80
N GLN A 458 -24.26 13.41 -0.04
CA GLN A 458 -25.26 13.47 -1.12
C GLN A 458 -26.66 13.04 -0.65
N GLY A 459 -26.79 12.63 0.61
CA GLY A 459 -28.00 12.13 1.25
C GLY A 459 -27.64 11.33 2.50
N GLY A 460 -28.61 11.08 3.40
CA GLY A 460 -28.36 10.29 4.60
C GLY A 460 -29.51 10.25 5.59
N GLN A 461 -29.34 9.44 6.64
CA GLN A 461 -30.27 9.35 7.75
C GLN A 461 -29.55 8.91 9.03
N VAL A 462 -30.02 9.36 10.19
CA VAL A 462 -29.54 8.93 11.51
C VAL A 462 -30.70 8.86 12.50
N GLU A 463 -30.67 7.87 13.39
CA GLU A 463 -31.65 7.63 14.46
C GLU A 463 -30.93 7.36 15.80
N LEU A 464 -31.38 7.99 16.88
CA LEU A 464 -30.93 7.78 18.25
C LEU A 464 -31.70 6.63 18.91
N GLN A 465 -31.00 5.74 19.61
CA GLN A 465 -31.58 4.63 20.35
C GLN A 465 -31.35 4.81 21.85
N GLY A 466 -32.11 5.74 22.44
CA GLY A 466 -31.91 6.20 23.82
C GLY A 466 -30.71 7.13 23.93
N SER A 467 -30.01 7.11 25.08
CA SER A 467 -28.74 7.81 25.25
C SER A 467 -27.53 7.00 24.76
N ALA A 468 -27.59 5.66 24.80
CA ALA A 468 -26.40 4.80 24.66
C ALA A 468 -26.01 4.42 23.21
N ALA A 469 -26.81 4.78 22.20
CA ALA A 469 -26.51 4.39 20.82
C ALA A 469 -27.15 5.28 19.75
N ALA A 470 -26.56 5.25 18.55
CA ALA A 470 -27.11 5.81 17.32
C ALA A 470 -26.81 4.90 16.12
N GLU A 471 -27.62 4.96 15.08
CA GLU A 471 -27.33 4.28 13.82
C GLU A 471 -27.86 5.01 12.59
N GLY A 472 -27.30 4.72 11.43
CA GLY A 472 -27.64 5.46 10.23
C GLY A 472 -26.81 5.12 9.00
N MET A 473 -26.86 6.02 8.04
CA MET A 473 -26.08 5.97 6.79
C MET A 473 -25.89 7.38 6.22
N VAL A 474 -24.73 7.66 5.65
CA VAL A 474 -24.49 8.84 4.80
C VAL A 474 -23.90 8.42 3.46
N VAL A 475 -24.35 9.04 2.36
CA VAL A 475 -23.82 8.78 1.01
C VAL A 475 -22.69 9.78 0.73
N MET A 476 -21.46 9.29 0.67
CA MET A 476 -20.27 10.08 0.35
C MET A 476 -19.74 9.63 -1.02
N GLU A 477 -19.64 10.56 -1.98
CA GLU A 477 -19.17 10.29 -3.35
C GLU A 477 -19.87 9.09 -4.02
N GLY A 478 -21.17 8.94 -3.73
CA GLY A 478 -22.03 7.87 -4.23
C GLY A 478 -21.92 6.53 -3.49
N ILE A 479 -21.03 6.40 -2.49
CA ILE A 479 -20.92 5.22 -1.64
C ILE A 479 -21.73 5.41 -0.34
N PRO A 480 -22.66 4.51 0.00
CA PRO A 480 -23.39 4.56 1.26
C PRO A 480 -22.53 4.02 2.41
N ILE A 481 -22.10 4.90 3.31
CA ILE A 481 -21.39 4.56 4.55
C ILE A 481 -22.41 4.32 5.66
N TYR A 482 -22.72 3.07 5.96
CA TYR A 482 -23.58 2.69 7.09
C TYR A 482 -22.76 2.63 8.38
N PHE A 483 -23.36 3.10 9.47
CA PHE A 483 -22.73 3.11 10.79
C PHE A 483 -23.67 2.66 11.91
N ARG A 484 -23.06 2.10 12.94
CA ARG A 484 -23.66 1.84 14.27
C ARG A 484 -22.69 2.41 15.30
N ILE A 485 -23.16 3.30 16.16
CA ILE A 485 -22.41 3.92 17.25
C ILE A 485 -23.01 3.44 18.56
N GLU A 486 -22.17 2.92 19.46
CA GLU A 486 -22.56 2.44 20.80
C GLU A 486 -21.60 3.05 21.82
N VAL A 487 -22.15 3.60 22.90
CA VAL A 487 -21.42 4.39 23.90
C VAL A 487 -21.69 3.83 25.29
N ALA A 488 -20.61 3.54 26.02
CA ALA A 488 -20.72 3.10 27.40
C ALA A 488 -21.16 4.27 28.30
N ASP A 489 -22.12 4.00 29.20
CA ASP A 489 -22.52 4.83 30.35
C ASP A 489 -22.86 6.32 30.07
N SER A 490 -23.09 6.69 28.81
CA SER A 490 -23.53 8.03 28.41
C SER A 490 -24.92 8.36 28.97
N ALA A 491 -25.00 9.38 29.82
CA ALA A 491 -26.23 9.82 30.46
C ALA A 491 -27.20 10.50 29.49
N ARG A 492 -26.69 11.19 28.46
CA ARG A 492 -27.48 11.90 27.45
C ARG A 492 -26.86 11.76 26.07
N ALA A 493 -27.72 11.75 25.06
CA ALA A 493 -27.35 11.96 23.67
C ALA A 493 -28.35 12.90 23.01
N GLY A 494 -27.98 13.43 21.85
CA GLY A 494 -28.85 14.28 21.04
C GLY A 494 -28.36 14.39 19.61
N LEU A 495 -29.24 14.91 18.74
CA LEU A 495 -28.87 15.32 17.39
C LEU A 495 -28.37 16.76 17.40
N TRP A 496 -27.59 17.14 16.39
CA TRP A 496 -27.15 18.51 16.18
C TRP A 496 -27.07 18.89 14.70
N GLU A 497 -27.20 20.19 14.44
CA GLU A 497 -26.98 20.82 13.14
C GLU A 497 -26.39 22.22 13.34
N ASN A 498 -25.40 22.59 12.51
CA ASN A 498 -24.70 23.87 12.54
C ASN A 498 -24.23 24.31 13.95
N GLY A 499 -23.70 23.35 14.73
CA GLY A 499 -23.24 23.55 16.11
C GLY A 499 -24.34 23.62 17.18
N ALA A 500 -25.63 23.49 16.83
CA ALA A 500 -26.76 23.60 17.76
C ALA A 500 -27.47 22.26 18.03
N GLU A 501 -27.92 22.05 19.26
CA GLU A 501 -28.69 20.88 19.73
C GLU A 501 -30.12 20.87 19.13
N LEU A 502 -30.47 19.82 18.38
CA LEU A 502 -31.81 19.61 17.84
C LEU A 502 -32.73 18.99 18.91
N ARG A 503 -33.31 19.86 19.76
CA ARG A 503 -34.05 19.46 20.96
C ARG A 503 -35.37 18.76 20.65
N GLY A 504 -35.48 17.51 21.11
CA GLY A 504 -36.68 16.68 20.94
C GLY A 504 -36.71 15.91 19.62
N GLU A 505 -35.70 16.06 18.77
CA GLU A 505 -35.52 15.24 17.59
C GLU A 505 -34.75 13.96 17.95
N HIS A 506 -35.27 12.81 17.52
CA HIS A 506 -34.63 11.50 17.69
C HIS A 506 -34.16 10.88 16.37
N SER A 507 -34.56 11.44 15.23
CA SER A 507 -34.03 11.08 13.91
C SER A 507 -33.92 12.29 13.00
N LYS A 508 -32.91 12.30 12.14
CA LYS A 508 -32.70 13.31 11.10
C LYS A 508 -32.51 12.61 9.76
N VAL A 509 -33.15 13.13 8.72
CA VAL A 509 -32.99 12.68 7.33
C VAL A 509 -32.45 13.85 6.51
N LEU A 510 -31.36 13.61 5.79
CA LEU A 510 -30.85 14.47 4.75
C LEU A 510 -31.40 13.96 3.40
N PRO A 511 -32.29 14.70 2.72
CA PRO A 511 -32.82 14.29 1.42
C PRO A 511 -31.70 14.04 0.39
N SER A 512 -31.89 13.04 -0.47
CA SER A 512 -30.92 12.73 -1.53
C SER A 512 -30.89 13.88 -2.55
N THR A 513 -29.71 14.42 -2.85
CA THR A 513 -29.54 15.43 -3.88
C THR A 513 -29.40 14.76 -5.25
N ASN A 514 -30.35 15.03 -6.15
CA ASN A 514 -30.35 14.49 -7.53
C ASN A 514 -29.22 15.06 -8.43
N SER A 515 -28.38 15.96 -7.90
CA SER A 515 -27.38 16.71 -8.67
C SER A 515 -26.17 15.87 -9.05
N GLY A 516 -25.85 14.80 -8.31
CA GLY A 516 -24.67 13.95 -8.52
C GLY A 516 -23.34 14.69 -8.41
N LYS A 517 -23.33 15.90 -7.84
CA LYS A 517 -22.15 16.76 -7.68
C LYS A 517 -21.79 16.91 -6.22
N SER A 518 -20.57 16.56 -5.86
CA SER A 518 -19.92 17.11 -4.68
C SER A 518 -19.85 18.64 -4.79
N GLY A 519 -20.18 19.34 -3.69
CA GLY A 519 -20.08 20.81 -3.61
C GLY A 519 -21.32 21.57 -3.12
N GLU A 520 -22.51 20.95 -3.06
CA GLU A 520 -23.64 21.58 -2.35
C GLU A 520 -23.40 21.49 -0.84
N LYS A 521 -23.18 22.65 -0.20
CA LYS A 521 -22.78 22.73 1.22
C LYS A 521 -23.97 22.46 2.14
N VAL A 522 -24.19 21.19 2.44
CA VAL A 522 -25.07 20.74 3.53
C VAL A 522 -24.60 21.36 4.86
N PRO A 523 -25.49 21.90 5.71
CA PRO A 523 -25.13 22.33 7.06
C PRO A 523 -24.51 21.16 7.85
N PRO A 524 -23.38 21.35 8.58
CA PRO A 524 -22.76 20.27 9.33
C PRO A 524 -23.73 19.69 10.37
N PHE A 525 -23.83 18.37 10.47
CA PHE A 525 -24.83 17.70 11.31
C PHE A 525 -24.32 16.38 11.87
N GLY A 526 -24.94 15.92 12.95
CA GLY A 526 -24.63 14.60 13.49
C GLY A 526 -25.29 14.30 14.83
N VAL A 527 -24.61 13.46 15.61
CA VAL A 527 -25.00 13.06 16.97
C VAL A 527 -23.97 13.56 17.98
N TRP A 528 -24.36 13.66 19.24
CA TRP A 528 -23.45 13.88 20.37
C TRP A 528 -23.85 13.02 21.57
N PHE A 529 -22.87 12.71 22.41
CA PHE A 529 -23.02 11.94 23.66
C PHE A 529 -22.33 12.69 24.82
N GLU A 530 -22.91 12.62 26.02
CA GLU A 530 -22.47 13.29 27.26
C GLU A 530 -22.22 12.24 28.37
N ALA A 531 -21.09 12.37 29.07
CA ALA A 531 -20.62 11.43 30.08
C ALA A 531 -21.60 11.23 31.25
N GLY A 532 -21.49 10.09 31.95
CA GLY A 532 -22.29 9.78 33.14
C GLY A 532 -22.19 10.89 34.20
N SER A 533 -20.98 11.37 34.47
CA SER A 533 -20.62 12.38 35.45
C SER A 533 -19.39 13.20 35.02
N ALA A 534 -18.83 14.03 35.90
CA ALA A 534 -17.62 14.81 35.61
C ALA A 534 -16.35 13.96 35.79
N GLY A 535 -15.33 14.17 34.95
CA GLY A 535 -14.12 13.34 34.92
C GLY A 535 -14.32 11.90 34.41
N GLU A 536 -15.55 11.49 34.10
CA GLU A 536 -15.87 10.13 33.66
C GLU A 536 -15.57 9.97 32.15
N PRO A 537 -14.81 8.92 31.76
CA PRO A 537 -14.42 8.73 30.37
C PRO A 537 -15.58 8.25 29.50
N LEU A 538 -15.56 8.63 28.22
CA LEU A 538 -16.49 8.11 27.20
C LEU A 538 -15.80 7.07 26.33
N GLU A 539 -16.20 5.79 26.43
CA GLU A 539 -15.86 4.77 25.43
C GLU A 539 -16.90 4.74 24.31
N ILE A 540 -16.44 4.87 23.06
CA ILE A 540 -17.29 4.93 21.86
C ILE A 540 -16.86 3.83 20.88
N ARG A 541 -17.77 2.91 20.58
CA ARG A 541 -17.60 1.80 19.65
C ARG A 541 -18.37 2.12 18.36
N ILE A 542 -17.68 2.22 17.21
CA ILE A 542 -18.28 2.51 15.91
C ILE A 542 -18.05 1.34 14.95
N GLY A 543 -19.13 0.72 14.49
CA GLY A 543 -19.12 -0.38 13.50
C GLY A 543 -19.58 0.12 12.13
N PHE A 544 -18.89 -0.31 11.07
CA PHE A 544 -19.08 0.18 9.71
C PHE A 544 -19.52 -0.93 8.73
N SER A 545 -20.23 -0.55 7.67
CA SER A 545 -20.59 -1.37 6.52
C SER A 545 -20.87 -0.48 5.31
N LEU A 546 -20.69 -0.99 4.10
CA LEU A 546 -21.14 -0.30 2.88
C LEU A 546 -22.49 -0.80 2.37
N ARG A 547 -23.16 -1.68 3.13
CA ARG A 547 -24.32 -2.44 2.65
C ARG A 547 -25.54 -2.39 3.58
N ASN A 548 -25.38 -2.31 4.90
CA ASN A 548 -26.47 -2.04 5.86
C ASN A 548 -26.02 -2.01 7.34
N VAL A 549 -26.82 -1.36 8.18
CA VAL A 549 -26.64 -1.27 9.64
C VAL A 549 -26.60 -2.64 10.35
N LYS A 550 -27.24 -3.69 9.81
CA LYS A 550 -27.13 -5.04 10.41
C LYS A 550 -25.69 -5.55 10.37
N ARG A 551 -24.96 -5.31 9.26
CA ARG A 551 -23.54 -5.66 9.13
C ARG A 551 -22.62 -4.79 10.00
N CYS A 552 -23.05 -3.57 10.37
CA CYS A 552 -22.39 -2.72 11.38
C CYS A 552 -22.52 -3.32 12.79
N ARG A 553 -23.74 -3.75 13.19
CA ARG A 553 -23.95 -4.47 14.47
C ARG A 553 -23.14 -5.77 14.52
N GLU A 554 -23.11 -6.53 13.42
CA GLU A 554 -22.27 -7.72 13.28
C GLU A 554 -20.76 -7.42 13.31
N ALA A 555 -20.32 -6.17 13.13
CA ALA A 555 -18.93 -5.76 13.32
C ALA A 555 -18.62 -5.42 14.79
N LEU A 556 -19.57 -4.82 15.53
CA LEU A 556 -19.42 -4.54 16.96
C LEU A 556 -19.52 -5.81 17.81
N ALA A 557 -20.40 -6.75 17.47
CA ALA A 557 -20.56 -8.04 18.14
C ALA A 557 -19.29 -8.93 18.16
N VAL A 558 -18.23 -8.58 17.43
CA VAL A 558 -16.92 -9.24 17.47
C VAL A 558 -16.09 -8.80 18.69
N VAL A 559 -16.36 -7.61 19.23
CA VAL A 559 -15.58 -6.92 20.28
C VAL A 559 -16.46 -6.29 21.38
N GLU A 560 -17.74 -6.67 21.44
CA GLU A 560 -18.78 -6.13 22.34
C GLU A 560 -18.35 -6.16 23.82
N SER A 561 -17.66 -7.22 24.24
CA SER A 561 -17.16 -7.43 25.60
C SER A 561 -15.65 -7.22 25.76
N ASP A 562 -14.95 -6.74 24.74
CA ASP A 562 -13.52 -6.46 24.81
C ASP A 562 -13.27 -5.02 25.31
N PRO A 563 -12.34 -4.81 26.27
CA PRO A 563 -11.79 -3.49 26.54
C PRO A 563 -10.84 -3.06 25.40
N LEU A 564 -10.62 -1.75 25.28
CA LEU A 564 -9.79 -1.14 24.22
C LEU A 564 -8.41 -1.81 24.10
N GLU A 565 -7.78 -2.04 25.25
CA GLU A 565 -6.47 -2.69 25.42
C GLU A 565 -6.42 -4.08 24.77
N ASP A 566 -7.50 -4.87 24.90
CA ASP A 566 -7.55 -6.23 24.35
C ASP A 566 -7.80 -6.21 22.84
N VAL A 567 -8.51 -5.20 22.32
CA VAL A 567 -8.65 -4.98 20.87
C VAL A 567 -7.33 -4.51 20.27
N ALA A 568 -6.63 -3.57 20.90
CA ALA A 568 -5.31 -3.08 20.48
C ALA A 568 -4.27 -4.21 20.48
N ARG A 569 -4.25 -5.05 21.54
CA ARG A 569 -3.41 -6.25 21.60
C ARG A 569 -3.74 -7.23 20.46
N LYS A 570 -5.01 -7.50 20.17
CA LYS A 570 -5.43 -8.37 19.05
C LYS A 570 -5.05 -7.78 17.69
N ALA A 571 -5.03 -6.46 17.53
CA ALA A 571 -4.56 -5.79 16.32
C ALA A 571 -3.03 -5.91 16.16
N ALA A 572 -2.25 -5.69 17.23
CA ALA A 572 -0.80 -5.90 17.23
C ALA A 572 -0.42 -7.37 16.95
N GLU A 573 -1.16 -8.34 17.51
CA GLU A 573 -0.98 -9.77 17.23
C GLU A 573 -1.27 -10.15 15.76
N ARG A 574 -2.19 -9.43 15.09
CA ARG A 574 -2.42 -9.58 13.64
C ARG A 574 -1.23 -9.04 12.85
N TRP A 575 -0.67 -7.90 13.27
CA TRP A 575 0.54 -7.33 12.69
C TRP A 575 1.78 -8.21 12.89
N ASP A 576 1.95 -8.86 14.05
CA ASP A 576 3.02 -9.84 14.28
C ASP A 576 2.97 -11.02 13.29
N VAL A 577 1.78 -11.47 12.90
CA VAL A 577 1.60 -12.57 11.93
C VAL A 577 1.94 -12.11 10.50
N VAL A 578 1.71 -10.84 10.17
CA VAL A 578 2.07 -10.23 8.88
C VAL A 578 3.56 -9.93 8.81
N LEU A 579 4.10 -9.14 9.75
CA LEU A 579 5.52 -8.79 9.84
C LEU A 579 6.40 -10.01 10.10
N GLY A 580 5.85 -11.04 10.76
CA GLY A 580 6.48 -12.34 10.97
C GLY A 580 6.66 -13.20 9.71
N LYS A 581 6.21 -12.73 8.53
CA LYS A 581 6.55 -13.33 7.23
C LYS A 581 8.03 -13.18 6.85
N VAL A 582 8.71 -12.17 7.41
CA VAL A 582 10.16 -11.99 7.25
C VAL A 582 10.84 -11.89 8.61
N GLU A 583 11.83 -12.73 8.84
CA GLU A 583 12.72 -12.70 10.00
C GLU A 583 14.10 -12.18 9.52
N VAL A 584 14.59 -11.10 10.13
CA VAL A 584 15.93 -10.54 9.85
C VAL A 584 16.85 -10.72 11.06
N ASP A 585 18.12 -11.02 10.83
CA ASP A 585 19.16 -11.13 11.86
C ASP A 585 20.43 -10.37 11.44
N GLY A 586 21.15 -9.85 12.45
CA GLY A 586 22.10 -8.75 12.30
C GLY A 586 21.40 -7.40 12.05
N GLY A 587 22.14 -6.46 11.45
CA GLY A 587 21.72 -5.05 11.32
C GLY A 587 21.77 -4.27 12.64
N THR A 588 21.64 -2.94 12.55
CA THR A 588 21.41 -2.05 13.69
C THR A 588 19.91 -1.96 14.00
N ASP A 589 19.53 -1.29 15.08
CA ASP A 589 18.13 -1.14 15.46
C ASP A 589 17.38 -0.17 14.52
N GLU A 590 18.06 0.87 14.02
CA GLU A 590 17.52 1.81 13.02
C GLU A 590 17.24 1.10 11.69
N LEU A 591 18.10 0.16 11.28
CA LEU A 591 17.87 -0.66 10.09
C LEU A 591 16.69 -1.62 10.26
N ARG A 592 16.49 -2.17 11.45
CA ARG A 592 15.30 -3.01 11.76
C ARG A 592 14.04 -2.16 11.78
N GLU A 593 14.10 -0.97 12.36
CA GLU A 593 12.98 -0.04 12.41
C GLU A 593 12.56 0.39 11.01
N MET A 594 13.51 0.86 10.19
CA MET A 594 13.28 1.23 8.80
C MET A 594 12.69 0.06 7.98
N PHE A 595 13.21 -1.17 8.15
CA PHE A 595 12.70 -2.35 7.45
C PHE A 595 11.27 -2.72 7.83
N TYR A 596 10.96 -2.83 9.14
CA TYR A 596 9.64 -3.26 9.58
C TYR A 596 8.58 -2.16 9.47
N SER A 597 8.97 -0.89 9.55
CA SER A 597 8.09 0.25 9.26
C SER A 597 7.70 0.29 7.79
N ALA A 598 8.67 0.11 6.88
CA ALA A 598 8.36 -0.05 5.46
C ALA A 598 7.46 -1.28 5.21
N PHE A 599 7.76 -2.43 5.81
CA PHE A 599 6.92 -3.62 5.64
C PHE A 599 5.50 -3.48 6.23
N TYR A 600 5.31 -2.62 7.24
CA TYR A 600 4.00 -2.20 7.74
C TYR A 600 3.24 -1.39 6.68
N HIS A 601 3.82 -0.31 6.15
CA HIS A 601 3.19 0.51 5.12
C HIS A 601 2.89 -0.28 3.84
N SER A 602 3.79 -1.18 3.43
CA SER A 602 3.60 -2.16 2.35
C SER A 602 2.36 -3.05 2.50
N ALA A 603 1.79 -3.21 3.69
CA ALA A 603 0.64 -4.08 3.98
C ALA A 603 -0.60 -3.33 4.52
N LEU A 604 -0.65 -2.00 4.35
CA LEU A 604 -1.84 -1.19 4.64
C LEU A 604 -2.88 -1.25 3.51
N LYS A 605 -2.42 -1.26 2.25
CA LYS A 605 -3.23 -1.02 1.05
C LYS A 605 -2.95 -2.06 -0.05
N PRO A 606 -3.87 -2.25 -1.02
CA PRO A 606 -5.27 -1.78 -0.99
C PRO A 606 -6.07 -2.45 0.13
N ALA A 607 -7.11 -1.78 0.60
CA ALA A 607 -7.88 -2.21 1.77
C ALA A 607 -8.88 -3.33 1.40
N ASP A 608 -8.98 -4.37 2.24
CA ASP A 608 -9.83 -5.54 2.04
C ASP A 608 -11.25 -5.27 2.58
N PHE A 609 -12.15 -4.90 1.67
CA PHE A 609 -13.58 -4.65 1.91
C PHE A 609 -14.43 -5.89 1.57
N ARG A 610 -13.88 -7.12 1.70
CA ARG A 610 -14.62 -8.37 1.39
C ARG A 610 -16.00 -8.42 2.03
N ASP A 611 -16.96 -8.87 1.24
CA ASP A 611 -18.39 -8.95 1.52
C ASP A 611 -19.08 -7.57 1.71
N GLU A 612 -18.36 -6.45 1.60
CA GLU A 612 -18.89 -5.07 1.69
C GLU A 612 -19.00 -4.39 0.31
N ASN A 613 -19.04 -5.12 -0.80
CA ASN A 613 -19.30 -4.56 -2.14
C ASN A 613 -20.68 -3.84 -2.21
N PRO A 614 -20.75 -2.51 -2.37
CA PRO A 614 -22.02 -1.77 -2.39
C PRO A 614 -22.76 -1.93 -3.73
N PHE A 615 -22.06 -2.34 -4.79
CA PHE A 615 -22.60 -2.55 -6.13
C PHE A 615 -23.14 -3.97 -6.34
N SER A 616 -23.11 -4.83 -5.30
CA SER A 616 -23.49 -6.24 -5.38
C SER A 616 -24.34 -6.72 -4.19
N SER A 617 -25.32 -7.58 -4.48
CA SER A 617 -26.06 -8.31 -3.45
C SER A 617 -25.32 -9.58 -2.96
N ARG A 618 -24.19 -9.94 -3.58
CA ARG A 618 -23.38 -11.11 -3.22
C ARG A 618 -22.31 -10.75 -2.17
N ASP A 619 -22.03 -11.69 -1.28
CA ASP A 619 -20.78 -11.75 -0.52
C ASP A 619 -19.65 -12.25 -1.46
N GLY A 620 -18.39 -11.85 -1.25
CA GLY A 620 -17.26 -12.07 -2.18
C GLY A 620 -16.12 -11.05 -2.02
N PRO A 621 -14.97 -11.23 -2.69
CA PRO A 621 -13.86 -10.28 -2.64
C PRO A 621 -14.25 -8.87 -3.12
N PHE A 622 -13.77 -7.86 -2.42
CA PHE A 622 -13.93 -6.47 -2.83
C PHE A 622 -12.85 -5.62 -2.18
N PHE A 623 -12.30 -4.65 -2.91
CA PHE A 623 -11.20 -3.81 -2.45
C PHE A 623 -11.45 -2.35 -2.82
N PHE A 624 -10.96 -1.45 -1.97
CA PHE A 624 -10.91 -0.02 -2.23
C PHE A 624 -9.52 0.54 -1.89
N ASP A 625 -9.30 1.79 -2.28
CA ASP A 625 -8.03 2.50 -2.12
C ASP A 625 -6.90 1.88 -2.93
N LEU A 626 -7.23 1.54 -4.18
CA LEU A 626 -6.27 1.26 -5.26
C LEU A 626 -5.90 2.61 -5.90
N ALA A 627 -5.30 3.51 -5.14
CA ALA A 627 -5.03 4.88 -5.58
C ALA A 627 -3.85 4.96 -6.56
N THR A 628 -2.86 4.08 -6.42
CA THR A 628 -1.51 4.22 -7.00
C THR A 628 -1.08 2.95 -7.76
N LEU A 629 -1.97 2.35 -8.56
CA LEU A 629 -1.66 1.10 -9.27
C LEU A 629 -0.48 1.20 -10.24
N TRP A 630 -0.13 2.41 -10.70
CA TRP A 630 1.07 2.66 -11.51
C TRP A 630 2.37 2.33 -10.74
N ASP A 631 2.29 2.25 -9.43
CA ASP A 631 3.42 2.23 -8.50
C ASP A 631 3.41 0.92 -7.72
N GLN A 632 2.25 0.56 -7.21
CA GLN A 632 1.99 -0.71 -6.54
C GLN A 632 2.33 -1.92 -7.43
N TYR A 633 2.17 -1.85 -8.77
CA TYR A 633 2.51 -2.98 -9.65
C TYR A 633 4.01 -3.31 -9.66
N LYS A 634 4.88 -2.31 -9.48
CA LYS A 634 6.34 -2.44 -9.64
C LYS A 634 6.95 -3.33 -8.55
N THR A 635 6.49 -3.14 -7.31
CA THR A 635 7.16 -3.64 -6.10
C THR A 635 6.20 -4.25 -5.08
N GLN A 636 5.07 -3.59 -4.79
CA GLN A 636 4.14 -4.00 -3.74
C GLN A 636 3.29 -5.21 -4.11
N LEU A 637 2.56 -5.19 -5.23
CA LEU A 637 1.75 -6.33 -5.65
C LEU A 637 2.61 -7.60 -5.84
N PRO A 638 3.84 -7.52 -6.40
CA PRO A 638 4.83 -8.59 -6.33
C PRO A 638 5.17 -9.09 -4.91
N LEU A 639 5.28 -8.21 -3.91
CA LEU A 639 5.51 -8.56 -2.50
C LEU A 639 4.29 -9.27 -1.89
N LEU A 640 3.10 -8.69 -2.05
CA LEU A 640 1.86 -9.18 -1.48
C LEU A 640 1.48 -10.55 -2.04
N MET A 641 1.52 -10.72 -3.36
CA MET A 641 1.21 -12.00 -4.02
C MET A 641 2.27 -13.08 -3.76
N THR A 642 3.49 -12.70 -3.35
CA THR A 642 4.54 -13.63 -2.92
C THR A 642 4.27 -14.19 -1.52
N PHE A 643 3.82 -13.37 -0.58
CA PHE A 643 3.56 -13.82 0.80
C PHE A 643 2.13 -14.36 1.02
N TRP A 644 1.15 -13.88 0.27
CA TRP A 644 -0.28 -14.23 0.40
C TRP A 644 -0.91 -14.47 -0.99
N PRO A 645 -0.57 -15.57 -1.70
CA PRO A 645 -1.15 -15.87 -3.00
C PRO A 645 -2.68 -16.04 -2.97
N GLU A 646 -3.28 -16.36 -1.82
CA GLU A 646 -4.74 -16.44 -1.63
C GLU A 646 -5.41 -15.06 -1.45
N TRP A 647 -4.65 -14.04 -1.03
CA TRP A 647 -5.04 -12.63 -1.17
C TRP A 647 -4.94 -12.23 -2.64
N GLY A 648 -3.90 -12.68 -3.35
CA GLY A 648 -3.78 -12.53 -4.80
C GLY A 648 -4.96 -13.11 -5.57
N GLU A 649 -5.43 -14.31 -5.21
CA GLU A 649 -6.63 -14.96 -5.77
C GLU A 649 -7.88 -14.07 -5.58
N SER A 650 -8.08 -13.54 -4.36
CA SER A 650 -9.16 -12.58 -4.07
C SER A 650 -9.04 -11.30 -4.92
N PHE A 651 -7.84 -10.77 -5.10
CA PHE A 651 -7.57 -9.53 -5.82
C PHE A 651 -7.75 -9.66 -7.34
N VAL A 652 -7.35 -10.79 -7.92
CA VAL A 652 -7.56 -11.11 -9.34
C VAL A 652 -9.05 -11.28 -9.66
N GLU A 653 -9.80 -11.99 -8.81
CA GLU A 653 -11.26 -12.13 -8.93
C GLU A 653 -11.95 -10.76 -8.94
N PHE A 654 -11.60 -9.90 -7.98
CA PHE A 654 -12.11 -8.53 -7.88
C PHE A 654 -11.78 -7.66 -9.11
N LEU A 655 -10.53 -7.69 -9.62
CA LEU A 655 -10.17 -6.95 -10.84
C LEU A 655 -10.98 -7.44 -12.05
N GLY A 656 -11.27 -8.74 -12.12
CA GLY A 656 -12.15 -9.33 -13.12
C GLY A 656 -13.61 -8.86 -12.99
N GLU A 657 -14.17 -8.81 -11.76
CA GLU A 657 -15.52 -8.28 -11.52
C GLU A 657 -15.63 -6.80 -11.92
N VAL A 658 -14.65 -5.96 -11.57
CA VAL A 658 -14.62 -4.55 -11.97
C VAL A 658 -14.56 -4.43 -13.49
N ALA A 659 -13.69 -5.18 -14.17
CA ALA A 659 -13.60 -5.15 -15.63
C ALA A 659 -14.88 -5.63 -16.33
N ALA A 660 -15.56 -6.64 -15.78
CA ALA A 660 -16.84 -7.14 -16.27
C ALA A 660 -18.00 -6.16 -16.06
N ARG A 661 -17.98 -5.37 -14.97
CA ARG A 661 -19.00 -4.37 -14.64
C ARG A 661 -18.81 -3.04 -15.39
N GLU A 662 -17.58 -2.53 -15.42
CA GLU A 662 -17.23 -1.19 -15.96
C GLU A 662 -16.84 -1.19 -17.45
N GLY A 663 -16.66 -2.38 -18.04
CA GLY A 663 -16.19 -2.56 -19.41
C GLY A 663 -14.71 -2.23 -19.64
N ALA A 664 -13.94 -2.00 -18.57
CA ALA A 664 -12.50 -1.76 -18.59
C ALA A 664 -11.88 -2.13 -17.23
N PHE A 665 -10.66 -2.65 -17.23
CA PHE A 665 -9.88 -2.79 -15.99
C PHE A 665 -9.54 -1.42 -15.40
N PRO A 666 -9.48 -1.28 -14.05
CA PRO A 666 -9.15 -0.02 -13.41
C PRO A 666 -7.68 0.37 -13.63
N VAL A 667 -7.44 1.69 -13.67
CA VAL A 667 -6.12 2.31 -13.44
C VAL A 667 -6.02 2.92 -12.04
N SER A 668 -7.16 3.20 -11.42
CA SER A 668 -7.33 3.35 -9.97
C SER A 668 -8.71 2.83 -9.56
N TYR A 669 -8.91 2.56 -8.27
CA TYR A 669 -10.24 2.23 -7.73
C TYR A 669 -10.39 2.77 -6.30
N LEU A 670 -11.02 3.94 -6.24
CA LEU A 670 -11.24 4.76 -5.05
C LEU A 670 -12.64 4.49 -4.45
N MET A 671 -12.88 4.87 -3.20
CA MET A 671 -14.18 4.75 -2.51
C MET A 671 -15.21 5.79 -3.01
N ASP A 672 -15.55 5.69 -4.30
CA ASP A 672 -16.54 6.48 -5.02
C ASP A 672 -17.32 5.64 -6.05
N ASN A 673 -18.41 6.17 -6.60
CA ASN A 673 -19.27 5.47 -7.58
C ASN A 673 -18.92 5.72 -9.05
N ALA A 674 -17.81 6.41 -9.35
CA ALA A 674 -17.48 6.95 -10.67
C ALA A 674 -16.03 6.60 -11.05
N PRO A 675 -15.72 5.31 -11.32
CA PRO A 675 -14.35 4.81 -11.39
C PRO A 675 -13.49 5.54 -12.42
N GLU A 676 -12.39 6.07 -11.92
CA GLU A 676 -11.50 6.96 -12.65
C GLU A 676 -10.66 6.21 -13.69
N ARG A 677 -10.47 6.86 -14.84
CA ARG A 677 -9.84 6.26 -16.03
C ARG A 677 -8.51 6.92 -16.42
N PHE A 678 -7.92 7.71 -15.51
CA PHE A 678 -6.67 8.49 -15.61
C PHE A 678 -6.06 8.60 -17.01
N ASN A 679 -6.72 9.35 -17.90
CA ASN A 679 -6.32 9.50 -19.32
C ASN A 679 -4.96 10.22 -19.53
N LYS A 680 -4.21 10.57 -18.48
CA LYS A 680 -2.91 11.25 -18.55
C LYS A 680 -1.73 10.50 -17.90
N GLN A 681 -1.96 9.65 -16.90
CA GLN A 681 -0.88 9.09 -16.07
C GLN A 681 -0.23 7.86 -16.70
N ALA A 682 -0.96 6.74 -16.75
CA ALA A 682 -0.46 5.48 -17.25
C ALA A 682 -1.58 4.67 -17.92
N THR A 683 -1.23 3.59 -18.61
CA THR A 683 -2.22 2.67 -19.19
C THR A 683 -1.75 1.21 -19.09
N GLY A 684 -2.60 0.25 -19.44
CA GLY A 684 -2.21 -1.17 -19.50
C GLY A 684 -1.76 -1.84 -18.20
N LEU A 685 -1.88 -1.17 -17.04
CA LEU A 685 -1.30 -1.61 -15.76
C LEU A 685 -1.75 -3.02 -15.33
N CYS A 686 -3.07 -3.26 -15.37
CA CYS A 686 -3.64 -4.56 -15.01
C CYS A 686 -3.10 -5.71 -15.87
N HIS A 687 -2.66 -5.46 -17.11
CA HIS A 687 -2.10 -6.50 -17.98
C HIS A 687 -0.76 -7.04 -17.48
N ILE A 688 0.07 -6.20 -16.86
CA ILE A 688 1.30 -6.63 -16.19
C ILE A 688 0.97 -7.28 -14.83
N ILE A 689 0.09 -6.68 -14.03
CA ILE A 689 -0.33 -7.21 -12.72
C ILE A 689 -0.86 -8.65 -12.84
N LEU A 690 -1.74 -8.89 -13.82
CA LEU A 690 -2.40 -10.19 -14.01
C LEU A 690 -1.47 -11.23 -14.65
N ALA A 691 -0.52 -10.81 -15.48
CA ALA A 691 0.55 -11.67 -15.97
C ALA A 691 1.52 -12.07 -14.84
N ASP A 692 1.92 -11.12 -13.99
CA ASP A 692 2.78 -11.36 -12.82
C ASP A 692 2.13 -12.33 -11.83
N ALA A 693 0.86 -12.09 -11.49
CA ALA A 693 0.04 -12.97 -10.66
C ALA A 693 -0.02 -14.40 -11.22
N GLN A 694 -0.30 -14.56 -12.51
CA GLN A 694 -0.31 -15.88 -13.15
C GLN A 694 1.08 -16.55 -13.10
N MET A 695 2.16 -15.80 -13.30
CA MET A 695 3.53 -16.35 -13.23
C MET A 695 3.94 -16.76 -11.81
N ARG A 696 3.45 -16.07 -10.76
CA ARG A 696 3.60 -16.47 -9.34
C ARG A 696 2.76 -17.67 -8.94
N GLY A 697 1.90 -18.19 -9.81
CA GLY A 697 1.03 -19.32 -9.51
C GLY A 697 -0.21 -18.95 -8.70
N VAL A 698 -0.62 -17.67 -8.72
CA VAL A 698 -1.92 -17.25 -8.18
C VAL A 698 -3.04 -18.00 -8.91
N LYS A 699 -4.07 -18.40 -8.17
CA LYS A 699 -5.24 -19.09 -8.70
C LYS A 699 -6.29 -18.08 -9.15
N ALA A 700 -6.87 -18.30 -10.32
CA ALA A 700 -8.00 -17.56 -10.86
C ALA A 700 -8.59 -18.34 -12.05
N ASP A 701 -9.77 -17.92 -12.52
CA ASP A 701 -10.24 -18.28 -13.87
C ASP A 701 -9.44 -17.47 -14.91
N TRP A 702 -8.26 -18.00 -15.25
CA TRP A 702 -7.33 -17.34 -16.17
C TRP A 702 -7.87 -17.26 -17.61
N ASP A 703 -8.80 -18.15 -17.99
CA ASP A 703 -9.52 -18.09 -19.25
C ASP A 703 -10.47 -16.89 -19.31
N TRP A 704 -11.26 -16.67 -18.26
CA TRP A 704 -12.13 -15.50 -18.11
C TRP A 704 -11.33 -14.20 -18.05
N ILE A 705 -10.25 -14.15 -17.26
CA ILE A 705 -9.39 -12.97 -17.14
C ILE A 705 -8.73 -12.62 -18.49
N LEU A 706 -8.21 -13.60 -19.26
CA LEU A 706 -7.65 -13.33 -20.58
C LEU A 706 -8.73 -12.84 -21.57
N ARG A 707 -9.95 -13.40 -21.52
CA ARG A 707 -11.09 -12.96 -22.34
C ARG A 707 -11.50 -11.52 -22.01
N LEU A 708 -11.47 -11.14 -20.73
CA LEU A 708 -11.69 -9.75 -20.31
C LEU A 708 -10.58 -8.84 -20.86
N LEU A 709 -9.30 -9.15 -20.62
CA LEU A 709 -8.17 -8.31 -21.08
C LEU A 709 -8.20 -8.10 -22.60
N TRP A 710 -8.45 -9.16 -23.37
CA TRP A 710 -8.63 -9.09 -24.81
C TRP A 710 -9.86 -8.25 -25.20
N GLY A 711 -10.99 -8.44 -24.51
CA GLY A 711 -12.24 -7.73 -24.76
C GLY A 711 -12.16 -6.23 -24.48
N THR A 712 -11.54 -5.83 -23.36
CA THR A 712 -11.43 -4.43 -22.93
C THR A 712 -10.37 -3.64 -23.71
N SER A 713 -9.32 -4.30 -24.20
CA SER A 713 -8.26 -3.64 -24.97
C SER A 713 -8.50 -3.65 -26.49
N LEU A 714 -8.99 -4.76 -27.06
CA LEU A 714 -8.87 -5.01 -28.50
C LEU A 714 -10.19 -5.38 -29.20
N SER A 715 -11.32 -5.39 -28.50
CA SER A 715 -12.61 -5.64 -29.15
C SER A 715 -13.05 -4.47 -30.05
N LYS A 716 -13.83 -4.78 -31.10
CA LYS A 716 -14.35 -3.79 -32.07
C LYS A 716 -15.19 -2.66 -31.44
N LYS A 717 -15.64 -2.79 -30.18
CA LYS A 717 -16.34 -1.75 -29.43
C LYS A 717 -15.43 -0.65 -28.87
N VAL A 718 -14.11 -0.91 -28.76
CA VAL A 718 -13.12 0.00 -28.15
C VAL A 718 -12.21 0.62 -29.24
N ALA A 719 -12.71 0.74 -30.47
CA ALA A 719 -11.93 1.14 -31.65
C ALA A 719 -11.29 2.55 -31.58
N THR A 720 -11.71 3.38 -30.63
CA THR A 720 -11.21 4.74 -30.37
C THR A 720 -10.26 4.84 -29.16
N GLY A 721 -10.01 3.76 -28.41
CA GLY A 721 -9.11 3.76 -27.25
C GLY A 721 -7.62 3.60 -27.62
N ARG A 722 -6.73 3.93 -26.68
CA ARG A 722 -5.26 3.87 -26.86
C ARG A 722 -4.71 2.54 -27.37
N PHE A 723 -5.26 1.41 -26.92
CA PHE A 723 -4.89 0.08 -27.46
C PHE A 723 -5.21 -0.05 -28.96
N ALA A 724 -6.36 0.45 -29.41
CA ALA A 724 -6.74 0.44 -30.82
C ALA A 724 -5.96 1.47 -31.65
N GLU A 725 -5.54 2.59 -31.04
CA GLU A 725 -4.61 3.54 -31.64
C GLU A 725 -3.22 2.92 -31.84
N PHE A 726 -2.64 2.33 -30.79
CA PHE A 726 -1.36 1.62 -30.84
C PHE A 726 -1.38 0.44 -31.83
N ALA A 727 -2.48 -0.31 -31.89
CA ALA A 727 -2.66 -1.41 -32.85
C ALA A 727 -2.59 -0.96 -34.33
N ARG A 728 -3.03 0.28 -34.61
CA ARG A 728 -2.92 0.92 -35.94
C ARG A 728 -1.54 1.56 -36.13
N ASN A 729 -1.20 2.51 -35.27
CA ASN A 729 -0.12 3.48 -35.46
C ASN A 729 1.25 2.95 -35.01
N ARG A 730 1.28 1.91 -34.17
CA ARG A 730 2.48 1.36 -33.50
C ARG A 730 3.22 2.34 -32.57
N ILE A 731 2.61 3.48 -32.29
CA ILE A 731 3.07 4.53 -31.37
C ILE A 731 1.82 5.30 -30.86
N VAL A 732 1.89 5.81 -29.64
CA VAL A 732 0.85 6.63 -28.97
C VAL A 732 1.56 7.70 -28.13
N GLN A 733 0.97 8.90 -28.04
CA GLN A 733 1.44 10.01 -27.20
C GLN A 733 0.60 10.15 -25.90
N PRO A 734 1.17 10.60 -24.77
CA PRO A 734 2.59 10.60 -24.40
C PRO A 734 3.34 9.30 -24.68
N LEU A 735 4.63 9.38 -25.04
CA LEU A 735 5.44 8.20 -25.38
C LEU A 735 5.59 7.19 -24.24
N SER A 736 5.40 7.61 -22.98
CA SER A 736 5.27 6.71 -21.83
C SER A 736 4.21 5.62 -22.06
N HIS A 737 3.09 5.95 -22.71
CA HIS A 737 2.04 4.98 -23.05
C HIS A 737 2.44 4.02 -24.17
N THR A 738 3.36 4.39 -25.07
CA THR A 738 3.93 3.44 -26.04
C THR A 738 4.68 2.32 -25.32
N LEU A 739 5.36 2.63 -24.22
CA LEU A 739 6.04 1.64 -23.37
C LEU A 739 5.04 0.79 -22.58
N ASP A 740 4.10 1.44 -21.89
CA ASP A 740 3.03 0.78 -21.13
C ASP A 740 2.25 -0.22 -22.00
N LEU A 741 1.87 0.17 -23.23
CA LEU A 741 1.10 -0.67 -24.16
C LEU A 741 1.92 -1.82 -24.74
N ALA A 742 3.22 -1.60 -25.03
CA ALA A 742 4.12 -2.69 -25.42
C ALA A 742 4.26 -3.72 -24.30
N GLY A 743 4.40 -3.27 -23.04
CA GLY A 743 4.37 -4.12 -21.84
C GLY A 743 3.04 -4.86 -21.67
N ALA A 744 1.91 -4.17 -21.86
CA ALA A 744 0.59 -4.79 -21.78
C ALA A 744 0.37 -5.90 -22.83
N HIS A 745 0.86 -5.71 -24.05
CA HIS A 745 0.87 -6.75 -25.07
C HIS A 745 1.84 -7.91 -24.75
N PHE A 746 2.95 -7.66 -24.06
CA PHE A 746 3.81 -8.70 -23.51
C PHE A 746 3.08 -9.53 -22.45
N GLY A 747 2.36 -8.89 -21.51
CA GLY A 747 1.51 -9.57 -20.54
C GLY A 747 0.45 -10.47 -21.20
N ILE A 748 -0.32 -9.93 -22.15
CA ILE A 748 -1.30 -10.69 -22.94
C ILE A 748 -0.65 -11.89 -23.64
N ALA A 749 0.48 -11.68 -24.32
CA ALA A 749 1.17 -12.74 -25.06
C ALA A 749 1.62 -13.88 -24.13
N GLN A 750 2.22 -13.56 -23.00
CA GLN A 750 2.71 -14.56 -22.04
C GLN A 750 1.55 -15.36 -21.42
N MET A 751 0.44 -14.71 -21.09
CA MET A 751 -0.77 -15.40 -20.60
C MET A 751 -1.41 -16.28 -21.69
N ALA A 752 -1.57 -15.76 -22.90
CA ALA A 752 -2.15 -16.50 -24.03
C ALA A 752 -1.32 -17.72 -24.41
N LYS A 753 0.02 -17.61 -24.40
CA LYS A 753 0.93 -18.73 -24.65
C LYS A 753 0.82 -19.83 -23.59
N ARG A 754 0.70 -19.45 -22.31
CA ARG A 754 0.51 -20.41 -21.19
C ARG A 754 -0.84 -21.13 -21.24
N LEU A 755 -1.88 -20.46 -21.74
CA LEU A 755 -3.25 -20.99 -21.85
C LEU A 755 -3.57 -21.63 -23.22
N GLY A 756 -2.63 -21.64 -24.17
CA GLY A 756 -2.82 -22.24 -25.50
C GLY A 756 -3.61 -21.38 -26.51
N TYR A 757 -3.92 -20.12 -26.21
CA TYR A 757 -4.63 -19.20 -27.10
C TYR A 757 -3.71 -18.59 -28.18
N GLN A 758 -3.22 -19.45 -29.09
CA GLN A 758 -2.21 -19.11 -30.11
C GLN A 758 -2.54 -17.82 -30.90
N GLY A 759 -3.80 -17.65 -31.36
CA GLY A 759 -4.19 -16.45 -32.12
C GLY A 759 -4.15 -15.12 -31.33
N ILE A 760 -4.27 -15.16 -30.00
CA ILE A 760 -4.10 -13.97 -29.14
C ILE A 760 -2.61 -13.65 -28.95
N TYR A 761 -1.77 -14.69 -28.82
CA TYR A 761 -0.32 -14.57 -28.78
C TYR A 761 0.23 -14.00 -30.11
N ASP A 762 -0.15 -14.58 -31.26
CA ASP A 762 0.31 -14.16 -32.59
C ASP A 762 -0.06 -12.70 -32.90
N HIS A 763 -1.24 -12.25 -32.48
CA HIS A 763 -1.67 -10.85 -32.63
C HIS A 763 -0.87 -9.88 -31.74
N SER A 764 -0.48 -10.32 -30.54
CA SER A 764 0.22 -9.48 -29.56
C SER A 764 1.73 -9.42 -29.80
N LEU A 765 2.31 -10.46 -30.40
CA LEU A 765 3.74 -10.58 -30.73
C LEU A 765 4.32 -9.43 -31.57
N PRO A 766 3.66 -8.89 -32.62
CA PRO A 766 4.15 -7.71 -33.33
C PRO A 766 3.95 -6.41 -32.55
N LEU A 767 3.09 -6.36 -31.52
CA LEU A 767 2.76 -5.13 -30.78
C LEU A 767 3.66 -4.92 -29.57
N LEU A 768 3.99 -5.99 -28.84
CA LEU A 768 4.97 -5.95 -27.75
C LEU A 768 6.40 -5.58 -28.22
N ARG A 769 6.64 -5.68 -29.54
CA ARG A 769 7.87 -5.31 -30.26
C ARG A 769 7.91 -3.84 -30.75
N CYS A 770 6.86 -3.04 -30.51
CA CYS A 770 6.79 -1.66 -30.99
C CYS A 770 7.36 -0.61 -30.02
N TRP A 771 7.90 -0.99 -28.86
CA TRP A 771 8.56 -0.07 -27.94
C TRP A 771 9.72 0.76 -28.57
N PRO A 772 10.49 0.29 -29.58
CA PRO A 772 11.55 1.10 -30.20
C PRO A 772 11.04 2.36 -30.89
N ASN A 773 9.76 2.42 -31.28
CA ASN A 773 9.19 3.57 -32.01
C ASN A 773 9.15 4.86 -31.16
N ALA A 774 9.22 4.74 -29.84
CA ALA A 774 9.33 5.85 -28.89
C ALA A 774 10.78 6.31 -28.66
N MET A 775 11.77 5.53 -29.12
CA MET A 775 13.19 5.81 -28.91
C MET A 775 13.75 6.68 -30.02
N ASP A 776 14.85 7.36 -29.72
CA ASP A 776 15.77 7.91 -30.71
C ASP A 776 17.02 7.01 -30.79
N GLU A 777 17.31 6.48 -31.98
CA GLU A 777 18.45 5.59 -32.24
C GLU A 777 19.80 6.32 -32.15
N ASN A 778 19.82 7.67 -32.22
CA ASN A 778 21.04 8.46 -32.15
C ASN A 778 21.54 8.66 -30.71
N THR A 779 20.61 8.84 -29.76
CA THR A 779 20.89 9.02 -28.32
C THR A 779 20.80 7.72 -27.53
N GLY A 780 20.01 6.75 -27.99
CA GLY A 780 19.70 5.53 -27.23
C GLY A 780 18.72 5.76 -26.07
N LEU A 781 18.05 6.91 -26.06
CA LEU A 781 17.03 7.35 -25.09
C LEU A 781 15.64 7.43 -25.77
N LEU A 782 14.61 7.76 -25.00
CA LEU A 782 13.33 8.19 -25.54
C LEU A 782 13.45 9.57 -26.16
N ARG A 783 12.62 9.82 -27.18
CA ARG A 783 12.61 11.09 -27.92
C ARG A 783 12.18 12.25 -27.04
N GLU A 784 12.81 13.40 -27.25
CA GLU A 784 12.50 14.66 -26.55
C GLU A 784 11.24 15.36 -27.09
N ASP A 785 10.70 14.93 -28.24
CA ASP A 785 9.45 15.46 -28.82
C ASP A 785 8.17 14.79 -28.27
N SER A 786 8.14 14.60 -26.95
CA SER A 786 7.03 14.03 -26.19
C SER A 786 6.79 14.82 -24.91
N GLU A 787 5.52 14.99 -24.53
CA GLU A 787 5.18 15.27 -23.13
C GLU A 787 5.49 14.01 -22.29
N TYR A 788 5.88 14.20 -21.03
CA TYR A 788 6.07 13.12 -20.06
C TYR A 788 5.21 13.37 -18.83
N TYR A 789 4.81 12.31 -18.13
CA TYR A 789 4.02 12.39 -16.90
C TYR A 789 4.97 12.20 -15.71
N GLU A 790 5.05 13.18 -14.81
CA GLU A 790 5.85 13.11 -13.56
C GLU A 790 7.23 12.45 -13.75
N GLY A 791 8.06 13.04 -14.60
CA GLY A 791 9.37 12.52 -14.98
C GLY A 791 9.72 12.97 -16.40
N GLU A 792 10.92 12.63 -16.87
CA GLU A 792 11.47 13.14 -18.14
C GLU A 792 11.94 11.98 -19.05
N ASN A 793 12.46 12.32 -20.24
CA ASN A 793 12.87 11.31 -21.24
C ASN A 793 13.91 10.32 -20.70
N TRP A 794 14.87 10.76 -19.87
CA TRP A 794 15.85 9.89 -19.21
C TRP A 794 15.18 8.89 -18.26
N ASN A 795 14.32 9.33 -17.35
CA ASN A 795 13.68 8.45 -16.36
C ASN A 795 12.89 7.31 -17.05
N TYR A 796 12.03 7.65 -18.01
CA TYR A 796 11.24 6.66 -18.73
C TYR A 796 12.09 5.77 -19.66
N SER A 797 13.28 6.20 -20.10
CA SER A 797 14.19 5.43 -20.97
C SER A 797 14.67 4.11 -20.34
N PHE A 798 14.41 3.92 -19.05
CA PHE A 798 14.81 2.79 -18.24
C PHE A 798 13.63 1.87 -17.82
N ARG A 799 12.38 2.15 -18.23
CA ARG A 799 11.21 1.32 -17.89
C ARG A 799 10.97 0.08 -18.78
N ILE A 800 11.71 -0.12 -19.87
CA ILE A 800 11.56 -1.32 -20.73
C ILE A 800 12.40 -2.48 -20.18
N LEU A 801 11.72 -3.52 -19.69
CA LEU A 801 12.35 -4.68 -19.03
C LEU A 801 12.20 -6.00 -19.80
N HIS A 802 11.13 -6.17 -20.59
CA HIS A 802 10.82 -7.44 -21.26
C HIS A 802 11.73 -7.76 -22.47
N ASP A 803 12.42 -6.76 -23.01
CA ASP A 803 13.29 -6.84 -24.18
C ASP A 803 14.65 -6.17 -23.94
N MET A 804 15.33 -6.52 -22.85
CA MET A 804 16.60 -5.89 -22.49
C MET A 804 17.73 -6.12 -23.51
N VAL A 805 17.68 -7.23 -24.28
CA VAL A 805 18.62 -7.45 -25.40
C VAL A 805 18.38 -6.43 -26.52
N GLY A 806 17.12 -6.17 -26.90
CA GLY A 806 16.76 -5.10 -27.82
C GLY A 806 17.13 -3.71 -27.29
N ARG A 807 16.82 -3.42 -26.01
CA ARG A 807 17.11 -2.14 -25.34
C ARG A 807 18.59 -1.78 -25.33
N ILE A 808 19.45 -2.76 -25.05
CA ILE A 808 20.91 -2.59 -25.02
C ILE A 808 21.48 -2.49 -26.44
N LYS A 809 20.96 -3.26 -27.40
CA LYS A 809 21.35 -3.14 -28.81
C LYS A 809 21.04 -1.75 -29.37
N LEU A 810 19.83 -1.23 -29.10
CA LEU A 810 19.39 0.10 -29.52
C LEU A 810 20.23 1.22 -28.89
N ALA A 811 20.72 1.02 -27.66
CA ALA A 811 21.66 1.95 -27.02
C ALA A 811 23.09 1.92 -27.61
N GLY A 812 23.37 1.13 -28.65
CA GLY A 812 24.71 0.96 -29.21
C GLY A 812 25.58 -0.07 -28.47
N GLY A 813 24.96 -1.04 -27.78
CA GLY A 813 25.64 -2.14 -27.09
C GLY A 813 25.95 -1.88 -25.61
N GLU A 814 26.43 -2.91 -24.91
CA GLU A 814 26.56 -2.91 -23.43
C GLU A 814 27.35 -1.72 -22.88
N LYS A 815 28.50 -1.39 -23.48
CA LYS A 815 29.33 -0.25 -23.04
C LYS A 815 28.56 1.08 -23.14
N SER A 816 27.86 1.29 -24.24
CA SER A 816 27.10 2.51 -24.52
C SER A 816 25.89 2.62 -23.59
N PHE A 817 25.22 1.50 -23.30
CA PHE A 817 24.14 1.43 -22.32
C PHE A 817 24.62 1.67 -20.88
N VAL A 818 25.77 1.10 -20.49
CA VAL A 818 26.41 1.40 -19.19
C VAL A 818 26.80 2.88 -19.12
N ASN A 819 27.26 3.51 -20.21
CA ASN A 819 27.54 4.94 -20.25
C ASN A 819 26.28 5.83 -20.19
N LEU A 820 25.09 5.32 -20.54
CA LEU A 820 23.82 6.01 -20.27
C LEU A 820 23.48 5.93 -18.78
N LEU A 821 23.56 4.74 -18.18
CA LEU A 821 23.29 4.56 -16.75
C LEU A 821 24.32 5.31 -15.86
N ASP A 822 25.62 5.20 -16.14
CA ASP A 822 26.67 5.90 -15.38
C ASP A 822 26.49 7.44 -15.45
N ARG A 823 25.99 7.98 -16.57
CA ARG A 823 25.59 9.40 -16.67
C ARG A 823 24.31 9.71 -15.89
N PHE A 824 23.25 8.91 -16.05
CA PHE A 824 21.96 9.10 -15.36
C PHE A 824 22.13 9.11 -13.83
N PHE A 825 22.89 8.14 -13.30
CA PHE A 825 23.15 8.01 -11.87
C PHE A 825 24.24 8.94 -11.33
N GLY A 826 25.12 9.50 -12.18
CA GLY A 826 26.17 10.44 -11.77
C GLY A 826 27.53 9.83 -11.41
N PHE A 827 27.83 8.63 -11.92
CA PHE A 827 29.23 8.15 -12.01
C PHE A 827 30.02 8.83 -13.15
N GLN A 828 29.33 9.43 -14.11
CA GLN A 828 29.91 10.22 -15.20
C GLN A 828 29.19 11.57 -15.33
N GLU A 829 29.93 12.60 -15.75
CA GLU A 829 29.35 13.89 -16.12
C GLU A 829 28.63 13.85 -17.49
N PRO A 830 27.69 14.78 -17.73
CA PRO A 830 27.09 15.02 -19.05
C PRO A 830 28.14 15.25 -20.12
N LEU A 831 27.79 14.94 -21.37
CA LEU A 831 28.56 15.39 -22.52
C LEU A 831 28.41 16.91 -22.72
N HIS A 832 29.34 17.53 -23.45
CA HIS A 832 29.32 18.98 -23.64
C HIS A 832 28.07 19.43 -24.42
N GLY A 833 27.19 20.17 -23.76
CA GLY A 833 25.90 20.62 -24.31
C GLY A 833 24.73 19.66 -24.07
N GLU A 834 24.93 18.55 -23.34
CA GLU A 834 23.88 17.58 -23.01
C GLU A 834 23.11 17.96 -21.73
N THR A 835 21.78 17.92 -21.81
CA THR A 835 20.90 17.98 -20.63
C THR A 835 20.66 16.56 -20.12
N VAL A 836 21.20 16.23 -18.94
CA VAL A 836 20.93 14.95 -18.26
C VAL A 836 19.89 15.18 -17.17
N HIS A 837 18.69 14.68 -17.38
CA HIS A 837 17.69 14.56 -16.32
C HIS A 837 18.12 13.34 -15.47
N ARG A 838 18.81 13.63 -14.35
CA ARG A 838 19.48 12.61 -13.52
C ARG A 838 18.46 11.74 -12.77
N PHE A 839 18.93 10.68 -12.14
CA PHE A 839 18.13 9.87 -11.21
C PHE A 839 17.60 10.72 -10.03
N GLU A 840 16.33 10.50 -9.67
CA GLU A 840 15.57 11.26 -8.67
C GLU A 840 15.66 10.67 -7.25
N GLY A 841 16.56 9.71 -7.02
CA GLY A 841 16.78 9.14 -5.69
C GLY A 841 15.58 8.37 -5.11
N LEU A 842 14.66 7.91 -5.97
CA LEU A 842 13.34 7.37 -5.60
C LEU A 842 12.42 8.35 -4.86
N ASN A 843 12.59 9.65 -5.09
CA ASN A 843 11.56 10.65 -4.81
C ASN A 843 10.31 10.50 -5.72
N ASN A 844 10.42 9.65 -6.76
CA ASN A 844 9.47 9.46 -7.83
C ASN A 844 9.58 8.02 -8.40
N GLU A 845 8.54 7.53 -9.06
CA GLU A 845 8.33 6.09 -9.29
C GLU A 845 8.72 5.55 -10.68
N PRO A 846 8.97 6.33 -11.77
CA PRO A 846 9.58 5.80 -13.00
C PRO A 846 10.98 5.20 -12.80
N ASP A 847 11.65 5.63 -11.74
CA ASP A 847 13.05 5.34 -11.41
C ASP A 847 13.25 4.02 -10.64
N MET A 848 12.17 3.37 -10.17
CA MET A 848 12.24 2.21 -9.27
C MET A 848 13.01 1.01 -9.85
N GLU A 849 12.80 0.69 -11.13
CA GLU A 849 13.48 -0.44 -11.78
C GLU A 849 14.89 -0.08 -12.30
N ALA A 850 15.21 1.22 -12.43
CA ALA A 850 16.42 1.70 -13.12
C ALA A 850 17.76 1.24 -12.49
N PRO A 851 17.95 1.21 -11.14
CA PRO A 851 19.20 0.73 -10.52
C PRO A 851 19.54 -0.72 -10.90
N TYR A 852 18.53 -1.53 -11.21
CA TYR A 852 18.69 -2.94 -11.50
C TYR A 852 19.01 -3.25 -12.97
N LEU A 853 18.96 -2.25 -13.87
CA LEU A 853 19.28 -2.47 -15.28
C LEU A 853 20.74 -2.84 -15.53
N TYR A 854 21.65 -2.43 -14.64
CA TYR A 854 23.05 -2.85 -14.70
C TYR A 854 23.25 -4.38 -14.67
N HIS A 855 22.30 -5.15 -14.09
CA HIS A 855 22.34 -6.62 -14.14
C HIS A 855 22.27 -7.16 -15.59
N TYR A 856 21.50 -6.50 -16.45
CA TYR A 856 21.37 -6.84 -17.87
C TYR A 856 22.54 -6.36 -18.72
N ALA A 857 23.50 -5.62 -18.14
CA ALA A 857 24.75 -5.20 -18.78
C ALA A 857 26.00 -5.72 -18.07
N GLY A 858 25.88 -6.78 -17.26
CA GLY A 858 27.02 -7.43 -16.60
C GLY A 858 27.67 -6.59 -15.49
N ARG A 859 26.96 -5.61 -14.91
CA ARG A 859 27.46 -4.71 -13.86
C ARG A 859 26.67 -4.81 -12.52
N PRO A 860 26.50 -5.99 -11.92
CA PRO A 860 25.85 -6.12 -10.59
C PRO A 860 26.60 -5.34 -9.49
N ASP A 861 27.87 -5.01 -9.71
CA ASP A 861 28.66 -4.09 -8.89
C ASP A 861 28.10 -2.65 -8.89
N ARG A 862 27.69 -2.11 -10.05
CA ARG A 862 27.03 -0.79 -10.11
C ARG A 862 25.65 -0.79 -9.47
N ALA A 863 24.88 -1.87 -9.65
CA ALA A 863 23.59 -2.00 -8.99
C ALA A 863 23.74 -1.97 -7.46
N ALA A 864 24.76 -2.64 -6.91
CA ALA A 864 25.09 -2.58 -5.49
C ALA A 864 25.46 -1.16 -5.02
N GLU A 865 26.32 -0.45 -5.76
CA GLU A 865 26.70 0.94 -5.46
C GLU A 865 25.48 1.88 -5.39
N VAL A 866 24.59 1.83 -6.39
CA VAL A 866 23.39 2.68 -6.44
C VAL A 866 22.38 2.30 -5.35
N VAL A 867 22.00 1.03 -5.25
CA VAL A 867 20.97 0.57 -4.30
C VAL A 867 21.38 0.85 -2.85
N ARG A 868 22.66 0.63 -2.50
CA ARG A 868 23.16 0.93 -1.15
C ARG A 868 23.30 2.44 -0.90
N GLY A 869 23.60 3.23 -1.93
CA GLY A 869 23.52 4.69 -1.87
C GLY A 869 22.09 5.20 -1.61
N VAL A 870 21.09 4.63 -2.30
CA VAL A 870 19.66 4.94 -2.08
C VAL A 870 19.25 4.63 -0.65
N ILE A 871 19.48 3.41 -0.16
CA ILE A 871 19.13 3.00 1.21
C ILE A 871 19.80 3.89 2.27
N ARG A 872 21.03 4.38 2.02
CA ARG A 872 21.82 5.20 2.95
C ARG A 872 21.46 6.68 2.97
N TYR A 873 21.03 7.25 1.84
CA TYR A 873 20.88 8.71 1.68
C TYR A 873 19.46 9.18 1.33
N GLN A 874 18.55 8.26 0.99
CA GLN A 874 17.17 8.59 0.64
C GLN A 874 16.14 7.98 1.61
N PHE A 875 16.57 7.21 2.61
CA PHE A 875 15.71 6.68 3.66
C PHE A 875 16.31 6.93 5.06
N SER A 876 15.42 6.99 6.07
CA SER A 876 15.74 7.13 7.49
C SER A 876 14.58 6.62 8.34
N THR A 877 14.74 6.58 9.65
CA THR A 877 13.64 6.41 10.62
C THR A 877 12.82 7.68 10.82
N GLY A 878 11.66 7.57 11.47
CA GLY A 878 10.85 8.70 11.92
C GLY A 878 10.04 9.43 10.84
N ARG A 879 9.37 10.50 11.27
CA ARG A 879 8.44 11.31 10.45
C ARG A 879 8.98 11.78 9.10
N GLY A 880 10.26 12.12 9.03
CA GLY A 880 10.94 12.57 7.81
C GLY A 880 11.66 11.45 7.04
N GLY A 881 11.38 10.18 7.33
CA GLY A 881 12.19 9.03 6.88
C GLY A 881 12.05 8.60 5.42
N LEU A 882 11.18 9.24 4.62
CA LEU A 882 10.96 8.93 3.20
C LEU A 882 11.40 10.11 2.28
N PRO A 883 11.85 9.85 1.03
CA PRO A 883 12.38 10.87 0.11
C PRO A 883 11.32 11.58 -0.74
N GLY A 884 10.15 10.95 -0.88
CA GLY A 884 8.96 11.37 -1.59
C GLY A 884 7.82 10.45 -1.15
N ASN A 885 6.69 10.48 -1.86
CA ASN A 885 5.49 9.68 -1.59
C ASN A 885 5.79 8.20 -1.29
N ASP A 886 5.06 7.61 -0.33
CA ASP A 886 5.02 6.15 -0.18
C ASP A 886 4.15 5.45 -1.25
N ASP A 887 3.22 6.21 -1.85
CA ASP A 887 2.23 5.79 -2.86
C ASP A 887 1.59 4.43 -2.56
N SER A 888 0.86 4.39 -1.44
CA SER A 888 0.13 3.24 -0.88
C SER A 888 1.00 2.02 -0.56
N GLY A 889 2.30 2.23 -0.29
CA GLY A 889 3.27 1.19 0.04
C GLY A 889 4.13 0.75 -1.15
N GLY A 890 4.07 1.42 -2.30
CA GLY A 890 4.92 1.17 -3.47
C GLY A 890 6.40 1.43 -3.17
N LEU A 891 6.72 2.59 -2.58
CA LEU A 891 8.09 2.95 -2.24
C LEU A 891 8.62 2.15 -1.04
N SER A 892 7.82 1.98 0.02
CA SER A 892 8.17 1.07 1.12
C SER A 892 8.45 -0.36 0.65
N SER A 893 7.70 -0.87 -0.33
CA SER A 893 7.95 -2.20 -0.88
C SER A 893 9.26 -2.29 -1.66
N TRP A 894 9.68 -1.21 -2.35
CA TRP A 894 11.01 -1.13 -2.97
C TRP A 894 12.11 -1.29 -1.90
N LEU A 895 11.99 -0.56 -0.78
CA LEU A 895 12.95 -0.61 0.32
C LEU A 895 13.01 -2.00 0.96
N VAL A 896 11.85 -2.60 1.25
CA VAL A 896 11.75 -3.97 1.79
C VAL A 896 12.47 -4.98 0.89
N TRP A 897 12.18 -5.01 -0.41
CA TRP A 897 12.88 -5.89 -1.36
C TRP A 897 14.39 -5.65 -1.34
N SER A 898 14.81 -4.39 -1.49
CA SER A 898 16.21 -3.99 -1.63
C SER A 898 17.04 -4.31 -0.39
N MET A 899 16.51 -4.10 0.82
CA MET A 899 17.19 -4.45 2.08
C MET A 899 17.38 -5.96 2.25
N MET A 900 16.47 -6.78 1.70
CA MET A 900 16.64 -8.25 1.63
C MET A 900 17.67 -8.69 0.57
N GLY A 901 18.20 -7.77 -0.25
CA GLY A 901 19.12 -8.08 -1.35
C GLY A 901 18.45 -8.73 -2.56
N LEU A 902 17.14 -8.51 -2.74
CA LEU A 902 16.33 -9.11 -3.81
C LEU A 902 15.54 -8.02 -4.55
N PHE A 903 15.15 -8.25 -5.80
CA PHE A 903 14.23 -7.35 -6.51
C PHE A 903 13.35 -8.11 -7.52
N PRO A 904 12.01 -7.97 -7.48
CA PRO A 904 11.13 -8.61 -8.45
C PRO A 904 11.14 -7.85 -9.77
N VAL A 905 11.06 -8.57 -10.90
CA VAL A 905 10.79 -7.95 -12.20
C VAL A 905 9.34 -8.22 -12.55
N ALA A 906 8.46 -7.23 -12.35
CA ALA A 906 7.01 -7.42 -12.49
C ALA A 906 6.63 -7.93 -13.89
N GLY A 907 5.88 -9.04 -13.95
CA GLY A 907 5.47 -9.69 -15.19
C GLY A 907 6.55 -10.57 -15.83
N MET A 908 7.69 -10.78 -15.16
CA MET A 908 8.77 -11.68 -15.60
C MET A 908 9.08 -12.73 -14.51
N PRO A 909 9.41 -13.99 -14.87
CA PRO A 909 9.58 -15.08 -13.92
C PRO A 909 10.97 -15.08 -13.25
N VAL A 910 11.46 -13.93 -12.81
CA VAL A 910 12.79 -13.74 -12.20
C VAL A 910 12.77 -12.81 -10.99
N ILE A 911 13.68 -13.09 -10.05
CA ILE A 911 14.04 -12.19 -8.95
C ILE A 911 15.53 -11.88 -9.10
N LEU A 912 15.90 -10.60 -9.20
CA LEU A 912 17.30 -10.17 -9.29
C LEU A 912 17.94 -10.20 -7.89
N ILE A 913 19.25 -10.46 -7.84
CA ILE A 913 20.03 -10.58 -6.61
C ILE A 913 20.87 -9.31 -6.47
N GLY A 914 20.45 -8.41 -5.57
CA GLY A 914 21.10 -7.13 -5.28
C GLY A 914 22.13 -7.21 -4.14
N SER A 915 22.28 -6.11 -3.39
CA SER A 915 23.16 -6.01 -2.22
C SER A 915 22.33 -6.00 -0.93
N PRO A 916 22.25 -7.12 -0.18
CA PRO A 916 21.51 -7.18 1.08
C PRO A 916 22.13 -6.29 2.16
N VAL A 917 21.27 -5.80 3.06
CA VAL A 917 21.66 -5.00 4.23
C VAL A 917 21.86 -5.88 5.47
N PHE A 918 21.02 -6.91 5.64
CA PHE A 918 21.10 -7.82 6.78
C PHE A 918 21.99 -9.04 6.49
N PRO A 919 22.86 -9.47 7.42
CA PRO A 919 23.63 -10.70 7.31
C PRO A 919 22.79 -11.98 7.13
N CYS A 920 21.56 -12.01 7.64
CA CYS A 920 20.61 -13.08 7.38
C CYS A 920 19.19 -12.53 7.23
N VAL A 921 18.46 -13.03 6.23
CA VAL A 921 17.03 -12.77 6.01
C VAL A 921 16.33 -14.09 5.71
N LYS A 922 15.18 -14.33 6.32
CA LYS A 922 14.36 -15.51 6.11
C LYS A 922 12.92 -15.13 5.78
N LEU A 923 12.45 -15.55 4.60
CA LEU A 923 11.12 -15.30 4.05
C LEU A 923 10.26 -16.58 4.15
N LYS A 924 9.07 -16.49 4.75
CA LYS A 924 8.15 -17.63 4.96
C LYS A 924 7.14 -17.74 3.81
N LEU A 925 7.56 -18.35 2.70
CA LEU A 925 6.78 -18.49 1.48
C LEU A 925 5.89 -19.74 1.51
N GLN A 926 4.89 -19.81 0.62
CA GLN A 926 3.92 -20.91 0.59
C GLN A 926 4.57 -22.28 0.22
N GLY A 927 5.62 -22.27 -0.60
CA GLY A 927 6.37 -23.47 -0.99
C GLY A 927 7.48 -23.88 -0.01
N GLY A 928 7.77 -23.07 1.01
CA GLY A 928 8.83 -23.30 1.98
C GLY A 928 9.53 -22.01 2.41
N ASP A 929 10.42 -22.12 3.39
CA ASP A 929 11.26 -20.99 3.81
C ASP A 929 12.32 -20.69 2.73
N PHE A 930 12.46 -19.43 2.30
CA PHE A 930 13.58 -18.95 1.49
C PHE A 930 14.53 -18.13 2.35
N VAL A 931 15.83 -18.42 2.31
CA VAL A 931 16.85 -17.81 3.18
C VAL A 931 17.92 -17.13 2.36
N VAL A 932 18.21 -15.85 2.65
CA VAL A 932 19.40 -15.13 2.17
C VAL A 932 20.41 -15.06 3.31
N GLN A 933 21.56 -15.71 3.13
CA GLN A 933 22.68 -15.66 4.08
C GLN A 933 23.83 -14.84 3.47
N ALA A 934 23.87 -13.55 3.80
CA ALA A 934 24.86 -12.60 3.32
C ALA A 934 26.10 -12.55 4.23
N ARG A 935 27.02 -13.49 4.00
CA ARG A 935 28.24 -13.62 4.81
C ARG A 935 29.12 -12.38 4.67
N SER A 936 29.50 -11.82 5.80
CA SER A 936 30.32 -10.59 5.89
C SER A 936 29.64 -9.32 5.36
N ALA A 937 28.32 -9.28 5.17
CA ALA A 937 27.59 -8.06 4.81
C ALA A 937 27.69 -6.99 5.90
N ASN A 938 27.98 -5.75 5.50
CA ASN A 938 28.00 -4.55 6.36
C ASN A 938 27.94 -3.28 5.47
N GLU A 939 28.31 -2.10 5.98
CA GLU A 939 28.32 -0.85 5.22
C GLU A 939 29.38 -0.82 4.11
N ASP A 940 30.59 -1.32 4.36
CA ASP A 940 31.70 -1.34 3.39
C ASP A 940 31.58 -2.51 2.41
N HIS A 941 31.11 -3.67 2.91
CA HIS A 941 31.02 -4.92 2.16
C HIS A 941 29.72 -5.03 1.37
N ILE A 942 29.59 -4.21 0.33
CA ILE A 942 28.38 -4.14 -0.51
C ILE A 942 28.39 -5.10 -1.71
N TYR A 943 29.55 -5.61 -2.13
CA TYR A 943 29.69 -6.35 -3.39
C TYR A 943 29.65 -7.87 -3.18
N VAL A 944 28.79 -8.56 -3.92
CA VAL A 944 28.77 -10.03 -3.99
C VAL A 944 30.05 -10.53 -4.69
N GLN A 945 30.84 -11.33 -3.99
CA GLN A 945 32.07 -11.98 -4.48
C GLN A 945 31.74 -13.34 -5.11
N ARG A 946 30.85 -14.10 -4.47
CA ARG A 946 30.31 -15.40 -4.93
C ARG A 946 28.89 -15.60 -4.40
N ALA A 947 28.12 -16.42 -5.10
CA ALA A 947 26.80 -16.87 -4.67
C ALA A 947 26.66 -18.39 -4.79
N TRP A 948 25.87 -19.00 -3.90
CA TRP A 948 25.43 -20.39 -4.00
C TRP A 948 23.93 -20.48 -3.76
N LEU A 949 23.25 -21.30 -4.56
CA LEU A 949 21.85 -21.66 -4.38
C LEU A 949 21.78 -23.15 -4.00
N ASN A 950 21.26 -23.46 -2.81
CA ASN A 950 21.18 -24.81 -2.26
C ASN A 950 22.53 -25.56 -2.34
N GLY A 951 23.61 -24.88 -1.93
CA GLY A 951 24.99 -25.38 -1.96
C GLY A 951 25.66 -25.45 -3.33
N ARG A 952 24.95 -25.18 -4.43
CA ARG A 952 25.51 -25.17 -5.81
C ARG A 952 25.95 -23.76 -6.19
N LEU A 953 27.13 -23.62 -6.80
CA LEU A 953 27.64 -22.32 -7.28
C LEU A 953 26.63 -21.67 -8.25
N LEU A 954 26.33 -20.39 -8.04
CA LEU A 954 25.40 -19.61 -8.83
C LEU A 954 26.14 -18.45 -9.52
N GLU A 955 26.43 -18.60 -10.81
CA GLU A 955 27.23 -17.65 -11.59
C GLU A 955 26.40 -16.51 -12.23
N ARG A 956 25.12 -16.39 -11.86
CA ARG A 956 24.14 -15.41 -12.36
C ARG A 956 23.58 -14.56 -11.23
N SER A 957 23.28 -13.29 -11.53
CA SER A 957 22.72 -12.34 -10.56
C SER A 957 21.19 -12.33 -10.52
N TYR A 958 20.56 -13.48 -10.82
CA TYR A 958 19.11 -13.66 -10.74
C TYR A 958 18.72 -15.10 -10.38
N LEU A 959 17.63 -15.22 -9.64
CA LEU A 959 16.89 -16.45 -9.39
C LEU A 959 15.77 -16.59 -10.43
N ARG A 960 15.40 -17.82 -10.79
CA ARG A 960 14.09 -18.08 -11.40
C ARG A 960 13.02 -18.00 -10.30
N LEU A 961 11.83 -17.54 -10.65
CA LEU A 961 10.73 -17.39 -9.68
C LEU A 961 10.39 -18.72 -8.95
N SER A 962 10.51 -19.86 -9.64
CA SER A 962 10.36 -21.19 -9.05
C SER A 962 11.48 -21.59 -8.07
N GLU A 963 12.71 -21.10 -8.27
CA GLU A 963 13.84 -21.31 -7.35
C GLU A 963 13.69 -20.48 -6.07
N PHE A 964 13.08 -19.30 -6.19
CA PHE A 964 12.73 -18.45 -5.06
C PHE A 964 11.53 -19.01 -4.27
N GLN A 965 10.43 -19.34 -4.95
CA GLN A 965 9.19 -19.81 -4.30
C GLN A 965 9.28 -21.23 -3.72
N GLY A 966 10.18 -22.08 -4.24
CA GLY A 966 10.26 -23.51 -3.90
C GLY A 966 10.93 -23.88 -2.58
N GLY A 967 11.27 -22.90 -1.73
CA GLY A 967 12.05 -23.09 -0.50
C GLY A 967 13.52 -23.37 -0.80
N SER A 968 14.39 -22.38 -0.60
CA SER A 968 15.81 -22.47 -0.97
C SER A 968 16.71 -21.56 -0.13
N GLU A 969 17.98 -21.95 0.00
CA GLU A 969 19.03 -21.13 0.62
C GLU A 969 19.89 -20.47 -0.48
N LEU A 970 19.95 -19.14 -0.45
CA LEU A 970 20.88 -18.32 -1.21
C LEU A 970 21.99 -17.82 -0.26
N VAL A 971 23.18 -18.40 -0.37
CA VAL A 971 24.37 -17.94 0.35
C VAL A 971 25.12 -16.95 -0.54
N LEU A 972 25.44 -15.78 -0.01
CA LEU A 972 26.27 -14.75 -0.66
C LEU A 972 27.55 -14.54 0.16
N GLU A 973 28.71 -14.52 -0.50
CA GLU A 973 29.99 -14.10 0.07
C GLU A 973 30.18 -12.61 -0.28
N MET A 974 30.14 -11.72 0.70
CA MET A 974 30.24 -10.26 0.49
C MET A 974 31.66 -9.75 0.73
N GLY A 975 32.02 -8.66 0.05
CA GLY A 975 33.32 -7.99 0.20
C GLY A 975 33.29 -6.52 -0.24
N GLY A 976 34.32 -5.77 0.14
CA GLY A 976 34.40 -4.31 -0.08
C GLY A 976 34.94 -3.85 -1.43
N ASN A 977 35.09 -4.73 -2.42
CA ASN A 977 35.53 -4.37 -3.78
C ASN A 977 34.68 -5.08 -4.85
N PRO A 978 34.47 -4.48 -6.04
CA PRO A 978 33.83 -5.13 -7.17
C PRO A 978 34.51 -6.46 -7.56
N SER A 979 33.71 -7.48 -7.86
CA SER A 979 34.18 -8.83 -8.20
C SER A 979 34.05 -9.13 -9.71
N SER A 980 34.31 -10.39 -10.11
CA SER A 980 33.97 -10.93 -11.43
C SER A 980 32.62 -11.67 -11.46
N TRP A 981 31.90 -11.74 -10.35
CA TRP A 981 30.65 -12.51 -10.25
C TRP A 981 29.54 -11.95 -11.16
N ALA A 982 28.84 -12.86 -11.84
CA ALA A 982 27.73 -12.57 -12.74
C ALA A 982 27.99 -11.52 -13.85
N LYS A 983 29.25 -11.28 -14.21
CA LYS A 983 29.64 -10.36 -15.31
C LYS A 983 29.40 -10.91 -16.72
N GLU A 984 29.10 -12.20 -16.86
CA GLU A 984 28.73 -12.84 -18.15
C GLU A 984 27.27 -13.36 -18.20
N SER A 985 26.72 -13.84 -17.07
CA SER A 985 25.37 -14.44 -17.03
C SER A 985 24.26 -13.40 -16.84
N ARG A 986 23.73 -12.89 -17.96
CA ARG A 986 22.60 -11.94 -18.01
C ARG A 986 21.27 -12.55 -17.54
N PRO A 987 20.36 -11.76 -16.92
CA PRO A 987 18.95 -12.14 -16.80
C PRO A 987 18.26 -12.23 -18.18
N PRO A 988 17.16 -13.00 -18.30
CA PRO A 988 16.54 -13.28 -19.59
C PRO A 988 15.80 -12.07 -20.21
N SER A 989 16.01 -11.88 -21.51
CA SER A 989 15.13 -11.16 -22.42
C SER A 989 14.08 -12.13 -22.98
N PHE A 990 12.86 -11.67 -23.25
CA PHE A 990 11.74 -12.52 -23.71
C PHE A 990 11.25 -12.22 -25.14
N VAL A 991 11.87 -11.25 -25.82
CA VAL A 991 11.41 -10.74 -27.14
C VAL A 991 12.45 -10.88 -28.23
N SER A 992 13.72 -10.60 -27.87
CA SER A 992 14.93 -10.69 -28.70
C SER A 992 15.94 -11.62 -28.05
#